data_AF-A0A1Y0NFG1-F1
#
_entry.id   AF-A0A1Y0NFG1-F1
#
_cell.length_a   1.000
_cell.length_b   1.000
_cell.length_c   1.000
_cell.angle_alpha   90.00
_cell.angle_beta   90.00
_cell.angle_gamma   90.00
#
_symmetry.space_group_name_H-M   'P 1'
#
loop_
_entity.id
_entity.type
_entity.pdbx_description
1 polymer ?
#
loop_
_entity_poly.entity_id
_entity_poly.type
_entity_poly.pdbx_seq_one_letter_code
_entity_poly.pdbx_strand_id
1 'polypeptide(L)'
;MNTKPWFIPPMRAHTIIVAALTALLVAATPNVWAVTEVFTATGTRTWTAPAGVTSITVEAWGAGGGGGDPGGNNGGGGGGAGAYARAVVTVVPGTTYSYTVGAGGVVETNGGSSSFGTSTVVAAGGSGTSTAAAGTGGTTAASTGTTKFPGCPGGTGQNGNDKPGGGGGGSPTSSGICTAGGNASASAGGANGTGEGAGGAGSSTASNGSNGSQPGGGGGGASDFNGSNAGTGGNGKVQLTYTPCTCVPQNGNLIANPDFEQLCATTIIQNFGAVNGGTVNMRNGVCGWNMNGTGMETWEGTTVTPASRGTVFVEIDGYSNNVDCLWQNVATSPGTAYTLKVDYRARTSTQEGLIVKWNGVQRYSTTAAPTSAWQTITVSELTATGNDRIEFCEPSASDNSLGSWIDNVRLQTFFPDHYEVSVPSSNVACLASAVKVIACADNSNPCTNALATPSMPTVNLATSAGALASNALTLSSGGITTTTLSHPNAADGDIAILTLSGESVPGANPRTCCTGNTCSTTNNCAVTFNTAGFIFANAATGASATLPTQTAGTTSGTTYLRAVRTNTTTKACEAALSGTQSVSWAAQCNNPTTCSTGSLMSLTGNKTTAASSNPIASNPNAGVSSSTLVNMTFDANGSAPFSFNYADTGQVTLWASKAAGGDLLSALAASSNAFIVKPGGFTVSASSIKRTASPQLTNPAAADAAGNQFVKAGEAFTATVSAVTSGGVATPNFGRETVPEGVTLTANLVAPAGGTNSALTNGEIAGGSFGGTGSATVSTLSWNEVGIITLTPSLTDGNYLGAGNVTGTTTGNIGRFFPDHFAVTQGVATPACSNVFSYFGQDGFATTFTLTARNVGNTTTRNYTGSFAKLGLTTWSNFRFTAPGLPSGSALAASATAPTGTWSAGSASVNARHQVSRPTTLTGLATDTAVMVLAAPVDSDNVTMTASQVAASTPLRYGRLRLQNAYGSELLALPVVATTEYRDTSGYFVKNTGDSCTTVPVPTAASGLTFGTGNLSAGETVASINGTSSGLGTWVSGNGGLVLSRPGSGNSGFVDITLSVPDWLKFPWLGGSPANPTARAFFGIYKSPLIYSRENY
;
A
#
# COMPACT_ATOMS: atom_id res chain seq x y z
N MET A 1 12.66 -41.46 45.40
CA MET A 1 14.13 -41.60 45.48
C MET A 1 14.74 -40.86 44.30
N ASN A 2 15.64 -39.90 44.57
CA ASN A 2 16.66 -39.25 43.70
C ASN A 2 16.21 -38.69 42.32
N THR A 3 16.47 -37.45 41.91
CA THR A 3 17.66 -36.59 42.07
C THR A 3 17.34 -35.07 41.93
N LYS A 4 18.25 -34.24 42.47
CA LYS A 4 18.30 -32.75 42.51
C LYS A 4 18.61 -32.07 41.16
N PRO A 5 18.37 -30.75 41.05
CA PRO A 5 19.43 -29.83 40.60
C PRO A 5 19.64 -28.60 41.51
N TRP A 6 20.80 -27.96 41.32
CA TRP A 6 21.46 -27.00 42.19
C TRP A 6 21.00 -25.54 42.04
N PHE A 7 21.00 -24.81 43.17
CA PHE A 7 20.99 -23.34 43.31
C PHE A 7 22.43 -22.85 43.58
N ILE A 8 22.83 -21.60 43.27
CA ILE A 8 22.94 -20.38 44.13
C ILE A 8 23.94 -19.43 43.38
N PRO A 9 24.02 -18.07 43.51
CA PRO A 9 23.08 -16.97 43.86
C PRO A 9 23.13 -15.74 42.90
N PRO A 10 22.27 -14.71 43.08
CA PRO A 10 22.42 -13.39 42.48
C PRO A 10 23.21 -12.42 43.38
N MET A 11 24.18 -11.69 42.81
CA MET A 11 24.88 -10.57 43.47
C MET A 11 24.17 -9.23 43.23
N ARG A 12 24.15 -8.41 44.28
CA ARG A 12 23.69 -7.02 44.32
C ARG A 12 24.66 -6.05 43.62
N ALA A 13 24.14 -5.00 42.98
CA ALA A 13 24.89 -3.75 42.77
C ALA A 13 23.98 -2.50 42.79
N HIS A 14 24.25 -1.68 43.81
CA HIS A 14 24.12 -0.24 44.03
C HIS A 14 23.44 0.72 43.01
N THR A 15 22.44 1.41 43.55
CA THR A 15 21.96 2.82 43.48
C THR A 15 22.78 3.94 42.76
N ILE A 16 22.07 4.65 41.85
CA ILE A 16 22.05 6.08 41.43
C ILE A 16 23.26 6.72 40.68
N ILE A 17 23.02 7.20 39.45
CA ILE A 17 23.19 8.60 38.97
C ILE A 17 22.32 8.81 37.70
N VAL A 18 21.61 9.94 37.67
CA VAL A 18 20.77 10.46 36.58
C VAL A 18 21.64 11.04 35.45
N ALA A 19 21.46 10.60 34.20
CA ALA A 19 21.84 11.35 33.00
C ALA A 19 21.14 10.81 31.73
N ALA A 20 20.34 11.68 31.10
CA ALA A 20 19.90 11.73 29.70
C ALA A 20 19.76 10.42 28.90
N LEU A 21 18.51 9.98 28.70
CA LEU A 21 18.13 9.12 27.57
C LEU A 21 17.32 9.97 26.57
N THR A 22 18.02 10.72 25.72
CA THR A 22 17.46 11.25 24.47
C THR A 22 17.18 10.06 23.55
N ALA A 23 15.91 9.81 23.27
CA ALA A 23 15.48 8.85 22.27
C ALA A 23 16.08 9.22 20.91
N LEU A 24 16.86 8.30 20.36
CA LEU A 24 17.35 8.33 18.99
C LEU A 24 16.12 8.17 18.07
N LEU A 25 15.49 9.28 17.72
CA LEU A 25 14.52 9.36 16.65
C LEU A 25 15.32 9.20 15.35
N VAL A 26 15.36 7.98 14.81
CA VAL A 26 15.86 7.75 13.46
C VAL A 26 14.88 8.45 12.52
N ALA A 27 15.27 9.62 12.02
CA ALA A 27 14.61 10.27 10.92
C ALA A 27 14.58 9.28 9.74
N ALA A 28 13.38 8.94 9.27
CA ALA A 28 13.20 8.19 8.04
C ALA A 28 13.75 9.06 6.90
N THR A 29 14.96 8.75 6.43
CA THR A 29 15.50 9.26 5.18
C THR A 29 14.61 8.78 4.02
N PRO A 30 14.38 9.58 2.97
CA PRO A 30 13.66 9.11 1.79
C PRO A 30 14.39 7.88 1.23
N ASN A 31 13.66 6.76 1.15
CA ASN A 31 14.19 5.48 0.70
C ASN A 31 14.54 5.56 -0.79
N VAL A 32 15.82 5.65 -1.11
CA VAL A 32 16.32 5.33 -2.45
C VAL A 32 16.22 3.81 -2.59
N TRP A 33 15.33 3.32 -3.45
CA TRP A 33 15.14 1.88 -3.64
C TRP A 33 16.42 1.29 -4.22
N ALA A 34 17.05 0.36 -3.50
CA ALA A 34 18.15 -0.42 -4.03
C ALA A 34 17.61 -1.34 -5.14
N VAL A 35 18.28 -1.34 -6.30
CA VAL A 35 18.01 -2.27 -7.40
C VAL A 35 18.77 -3.56 -7.14
N THR A 36 18.08 -4.69 -7.24
CA THR A 36 18.69 -6.03 -7.14
C THR A 36 18.51 -6.78 -8.45
N GLU A 37 19.62 -7.12 -9.10
CA GLU A 37 19.66 -7.98 -10.29
C GLU A 37 20.12 -9.39 -9.91
N VAL A 38 19.41 -10.41 -10.38
CA VAL A 38 19.69 -11.83 -10.08
C VAL A 38 19.98 -12.60 -11.35
N PHE A 39 21.14 -13.26 -11.39
CA PHE A 39 21.62 -14.05 -12.52
C PHE A 39 21.73 -15.53 -12.15
N THR A 40 21.00 -16.38 -12.87
CA THR A 40 20.94 -17.83 -12.68
C THR A 40 21.30 -18.65 -13.92
N ALA A 41 21.40 -18.00 -15.09
CA ALA A 41 21.78 -18.65 -16.33
C ALA A 41 23.29 -18.94 -16.34
N THR A 42 23.67 -20.21 -16.51
CA THR A 42 25.05 -20.69 -16.44
C THR A 42 25.94 -20.13 -17.55
N GLY A 43 27.24 -20.11 -17.28
CA GLY A 43 28.27 -19.60 -18.20
C GLY A 43 28.71 -18.16 -17.91
N THR A 44 29.70 -17.71 -18.65
CA THR A 44 30.27 -16.36 -18.52
C THR A 44 29.47 -15.37 -19.36
N ARG A 45 29.04 -14.28 -18.73
CA ARG A 45 28.27 -13.18 -19.31
C ARG A 45 28.84 -11.85 -18.82
N THR A 46 28.26 -10.76 -19.28
CA THR A 46 28.67 -9.41 -18.93
C THR A 46 27.52 -8.61 -18.33
N TRP A 47 27.87 -7.70 -17.42
CA TRP A 47 26.98 -6.70 -16.84
C TRP A 47 27.67 -5.33 -16.95
N THR A 48 26.96 -4.32 -17.43
CA THR A 48 27.50 -2.97 -17.56
C THR A 48 27.00 -2.13 -16.39
N ALA A 49 27.93 -1.55 -15.63
CA ALA A 49 27.59 -0.73 -14.47
C ALA A 49 26.69 0.45 -14.92
N PRO A 50 25.48 0.59 -14.36
CA PRO A 50 24.61 1.70 -14.70
C PRO A 50 25.27 3.05 -14.41
N ALA A 51 24.83 4.09 -15.12
CA ALA A 51 25.30 5.45 -14.89
C ALA A 51 25.15 5.83 -13.40
N GLY A 52 26.15 6.50 -12.83
CA GLY A 52 26.12 6.94 -11.44
C GLY A 52 26.33 5.86 -10.36
N VAL A 53 26.40 4.59 -10.74
CA VAL A 53 26.73 3.49 -9.81
C VAL A 53 28.25 3.36 -9.72
N THR A 54 28.82 3.75 -8.58
CA THR A 54 30.26 3.62 -8.30
C THR A 54 30.60 2.47 -7.35
N SER A 55 29.57 1.84 -6.77
CA SER A 55 29.71 0.74 -5.83
C SER A 55 28.49 -0.17 -5.92
N ILE A 56 28.73 -1.48 -5.85
CA ILE A 56 27.70 -2.52 -5.83
C ILE A 56 27.98 -3.51 -4.71
N THR A 57 26.93 -4.10 -4.13
CA THR A 57 27.05 -5.32 -3.33
C THR A 57 26.90 -6.51 -4.27
N VAL A 58 27.95 -7.34 -4.35
CA VAL A 58 27.93 -8.60 -5.09
C VAL A 58 27.74 -9.74 -4.10
N GLU A 59 26.82 -10.64 -4.38
CA GLU A 59 26.65 -11.92 -3.71
C GLU A 59 26.72 -13.05 -4.74
N ALA A 60 27.43 -14.13 -4.43
CA ALA A 60 27.60 -15.27 -5.30
C ALA A 60 27.41 -16.58 -4.52
N TRP A 61 26.77 -17.54 -5.17
CA TRP A 61 26.63 -18.92 -4.71
C TRP A 61 27.26 -19.85 -5.75
N GLY A 62 28.21 -20.67 -5.33
CA GLY A 62 28.78 -21.72 -6.18
C GLY A 62 27.73 -22.76 -6.53
N ALA A 63 27.94 -23.51 -7.61
CA ALA A 63 27.04 -24.60 -7.97
C ALA A 63 27.27 -25.84 -7.08
N GLY A 64 26.26 -26.68 -6.92
CA GLY A 64 26.38 -27.94 -6.18
C GLY A 64 27.09 -29.02 -7.01
N GLY A 65 27.76 -29.95 -6.35
CA GLY A 65 28.31 -31.15 -6.97
C GLY A 65 27.23 -32.19 -7.26
N GLY A 66 27.44 -33.02 -8.27
CA GLY A 66 26.56 -34.16 -8.57
C GLY A 66 26.67 -35.26 -7.53
N GLY A 67 25.57 -35.98 -7.31
CA GLY A 67 25.57 -37.20 -6.50
C GLY A 67 26.39 -38.31 -7.15
N GLY A 68 26.79 -39.29 -6.35
CA GLY A 68 27.58 -40.43 -6.79
C GLY A 68 26.76 -41.59 -7.32
N ASP A 69 27.35 -42.29 -8.28
CA ASP A 69 26.85 -43.56 -8.82
C ASP A 69 28.02 -44.55 -8.93
N PRO A 70 28.56 -45.03 -7.79
CA PRO A 70 29.83 -45.75 -7.75
C PRO A 70 29.87 -47.07 -8.55
N GLY A 71 28.72 -47.56 -9.01
CA GLY A 71 28.57 -48.87 -9.66
C GLY A 71 28.86 -50.06 -8.72
N GLY A 72 28.12 -51.16 -8.90
CA GLY A 72 28.26 -52.34 -8.02
C GLY A 72 27.67 -52.13 -6.63
N ASN A 73 27.89 -53.04 -5.68
CA ASN A 73 27.10 -53.26 -4.45
C ASN A 73 26.97 -52.11 -3.39
N ASN A 74 27.20 -50.85 -3.74
CA ASN A 74 27.24 -49.70 -2.84
C ASN A 74 26.26 -48.60 -3.26
N GLY A 75 25.55 -47.98 -2.31
CA GLY A 75 24.78 -46.76 -2.56
C GLY A 75 25.69 -45.54 -2.72
N GLY A 76 25.35 -44.63 -3.64
CA GLY A 76 26.15 -43.44 -3.91
C GLY A 76 26.05 -42.36 -2.83
N GLY A 77 27.15 -41.63 -2.59
CA GLY A 77 27.14 -40.46 -1.71
C GLY A 77 26.40 -39.28 -2.34
N GLY A 78 25.83 -38.40 -1.52
CA GLY A 78 25.28 -37.14 -1.99
C GLY A 78 26.38 -36.13 -2.33
N GLY A 79 26.14 -35.29 -3.34
CA GLY A 79 27.03 -34.20 -3.72
C GLY A 79 27.07 -33.09 -2.67
N GLY A 80 28.20 -32.40 -2.57
CA GLY A 80 28.36 -31.24 -1.70
C GLY A 80 27.72 -29.98 -2.30
N ALA A 81 27.23 -29.08 -1.46
CA ALA A 81 26.67 -27.81 -1.92
C ALA A 81 27.76 -26.80 -2.30
N GLY A 82 27.44 -25.82 -3.13
CA GLY A 82 28.31 -24.68 -3.39
C GLY A 82 28.46 -23.74 -2.18
N ALA A 83 29.57 -23.01 -2.13
CA ALA A 83 29.84 -21.98 -1.12
C ALA A 83 29.03 -20.69 -1.37
N TYR A 84 29.04 -19.77 -0.40
CA TYR A 84 28.58 -18.40 -0.56
C TYR A 84 29.74 -17.41 -0.40
N ALA A 85 29.74 -16.35 -1.21
CA ALA A 85 30.65 -15.22 -1.09
C ALA A 85 29.94 -13.89 -1.33
N ARG A 86 30.34 -12.85 -0.58
CA ARG A 86 29.83 -11.47 -0.72
C ARG A 86 30.95 -10.46 -0.59
N ALA A 87 30.91 -9.40 -1.39
CA ALA A 87 31.70 -8.19 -1.18
C ALA A 87 30.99 -6.94 -1.70
N VAL A 88 31.36 -5.78 -1.15
CA VAL A 88 31.08 -4.50 -1.79
C VAL A 88 32.21 -4.21 -2.77
N VAL A 89 31.89 -4.02 -4.04
CA VAL A 89 32.83 -3.86 -5.14
C VAL A 89 32.69 -2.47 -5.73
N THR A 90 33.79 -1.73 -5.78
CA THR A 90 33.86 -0.47 -6.52
C THR A 90 33.77 -0.74 -8.01
N VAL A 91 32.85 -0.06 -8.69
CA VAL A 91 32.68 -0.14 -10.13
C VAL A 91 32.77 1.26 -10.76
N VAL A 92 33.05 1.31 -12.04
CA VAL A 92 33.10 2.54 -12.82
C VAL A 92 31.82 2.60 -13.67
N PRO A 93 30.99 3.65 -13.54
CA PRO A 93 29.79 3.80 -14.36
C PRO A 93 30.08 3.63 -15.85
N GLY A 94 29.21 2.91 -16.56
CA GLY A 94 29.35 2.60 -17.99
C GLY A 94 30.40 1.53 -18.32
N THR A 95 31.17 1.03 -17.35
CA THR A 95 32.14 -0.04 -17.57
C THR A 95 31.47 -1.42 -17.52
N THR A 96 31.83 -2.29 -18.46
CA THR A 96 31.35 -3.67 -18.52
C THR A 96 32.22 -4.60 -17.69
N TYR A 97 31.60 -5.33 -16.77
CA TYR A 97 32.20 -6.34 -15.90
C TYR A 97 31.75 -7.73 -16.31
N SER A 98 32.64 -8.71 -16.25
CA SER A 98 32.28 -10.11 -16.46
C SER A 98 31.73 -10.74 -15.17
N TYR A 99 30.74 -11.61 -15.32
CA TYR A 99 30.29 -12.50 -14.27
C TYR A 99 30.12 -13.92 -14.82
N THR A 100 30.25 -14.92 -13.97
CA THR A 100 30.05 -16.34 -14.33
C THR A 100 29.08 -16.95 -13.34
N VAL A 101 28.04 -17.62 -13.83
CA VAL A 101 27.19 -18.49 -13.00
C VAL A 101 27.66 -19.93 -13.18
N GLY A 102 28.07 -20.57 -12.09
CA GLY A 102 28.55 -21.95 -12.10
C GLY A 102 27.46 -22.93 -12.52
N ALA A 103 27.79 -23.86 -13.41
CA ALA A 103 26.90 -24.97 -13.74
C ALA A 103 26.90 -26.03 -12.64
N GLY A 104 25.73 -26.56 -12.32
CA GLY A 104 25.58 -27.70 -11.42
C GLY A 104 26.38 -28.89 -11.92
N GLY A 105 27.05 -29.59 -11.00
CA GLY A 105 27.76 -30.81 -11.33
C GLY A 105 26.79 -31.85 -11.88
N VAL A 106 27.08 -32.40 -13.05
CA VAL A 106 26.45 -33.66 -13.47
C VAL A 106 26.90 -34.79 -12.54
N VAL A 107 26.32 -35.98 -12.69
CA VAL A 107 26.65 -37.17 -11.89
C VAL A 107 28.18 -37.31 -11.70
N GLU A 108 28.60 -37.48 -10.45
CA GLU A 108 30.00 -37.59 -9.98
C GLU A 108 30.92 -36.38 -10.21
N THR A 109 30.39 -35.30 -10.78
CA THR A 109 31.20 -34.14 -11.19
C THR A 109 31.05 -32.98 -10.22
N ASN A 110 32.12 -32.21 -10.02
CA ASN A 110 32.09 -30.99 -9.21
C ASN A 110 31.21 -29.91 -9.85
N GLY A 111 30.57 -29.11 -9.01
CA GLY A 111 29.88 -27.90 -9.43
C GLY A 111 30.88 -26.81 -9.87
N GLY A 112 30.48 -26.00 -10.84
CA GLY A 112 31.22 -24.81 -11.24
C GLY A 112 31.18 -23.71 -10.17
N SER A 113 32.22 -22.88 -10.12
CA SER A 113 32.23 -21.67 -9.27
C SER A 113 31.39 -20.57 -9.91
N SER A 114 30.75 -19.75 -9.08
CA SER A 114 30.11 -18.49 -9.54
C SER A 114 30.98 -17.31 -9.17
N SER A 115 31.11 -16.32 -10.05
CA SER A 115 32.01 -15.20 -9.83
C SER A 115 31.55 -13.87 -10.46
N PHE A 116 32.09 -12.77 -9.94
CA PHE A 116 32.03 -11.43 -10.51
C PHE A 116 33.45 -10.86 -10.63
N GLY A 117 33.75 -10.19 -11.74
CA GLY A 117 35.06 -9.62 -12.03
C GLY A 117 36.18 -10.68 -12.14
N THR A 118 35.85 -11.90 -12.56
CA THR A 118 36.69 -13.13 -12.63
C THR A 118 37.31 -13.65 -11.33
N SER A 119 37.74 -12.77 -10.41
CA SER A 119 38.37 -13.10 -9.13
C SER A 119 37.92 -12.21 -7.97
N THR A 120 37.10 -11.20 -8.23
CA THR A 120 36.75 -10.16 -7.24
C THR A 120 35.82 -10.73 -6.16
N VAL A 121 34.76 -11.41 -6.57
CA VAL A 121 33.92 -12.25 -5.71
C VAL A 121 33.80 -13.59 -6.37
N VAL A 122 34.18 -14.66 -5.67
CA VAL A 122 34.15 -16.03 -6.16
C VAL A 122 33.54 -16.90 -5.07
N ALA A 123 32.49 -17.64 -5.40
CA ALA A 123 31.91 -18.66 -4.56
C ALA A 123 32.21 -20.03 -5.18
N ALA A 124 33.02 -20.83 -4.48
CA ALA A 124 33.47 -22.14 -4.95
C ALA A 124 32.30 -23.12 -5.12
N GLY A 125 32.32 -23.91 -6.19
CA GLY A 125 31.38 -25.02 -6.36
C GLY A 125 31.63 -26.16 -5.36
N GLY A 126 30.58 -26.94 -5.08
CA GLY A 126 30.66 -28.14 -4.25
C GLY A 126 31.24 -29.33 -5.02
N SER A 127 31.85 -30.26 -4.29
CA SER A 127 32.44 -31.46 -4.89
C SER A 127 31.36 -32.48 -5.23
N GLY A 128 31.50 -33.09 -6.41
CA GLY A 128 30.85 -34.36 -6.70
C GLY A 128 31.54 -35.50 -5.97
N THR A 129 30.98 -36.69 -6.06
CA THR A 129 31.58 -37.91 -5.50
C THR A 129 31.29 -39.07 -6.43
N SER A 130 32.25 -39.99 -6.62
CA SER A 130 32.06 -41.26 -7.32
C SER A 130 32.07 -42.45 -6.37
N THR A 131 31.81 -42.20 -5.08
CA THR A 131 31.88 -43.20 -4.02
C THR A 131 30.66 -43.10 -3.11
N ALA A 132 30.54 -44.03 -2.15
CA ALA A 132 29.55 -43.91 -1.07
C ALA A 132 29.85 -42.74 -0.10
N ALA A 133 31.04 -42.13 -0.16
CA ALA A 133 31.39 -40.99 0.68
C ALA A 133 30.69 -39.72 0.21
N ALA A 134 30.34 -38.87 1.17
CA ALA A 134 29.73 -37.56 0.90
C ALA A 134 30.67 -36.65 0.11
N GLY A 135 30.12 -35.96 -0.89
CA GLY A 135 30.79 -34.83 -1.54
C GLY A 135 30.98 -33.69 -0.54
N THR A 136 32.18 -33.10 -0.52
CA THR A 136 32.48 -31.93 0.31
C THR A 136 31.82 -30.69 -0.26
N GLY A 137 31.31 -29.81 0.60
CA GLY A 137 30.80 -28.51 0.14
C GLY A 137 31.93 -27.59 -0.33
N GLY A 138 31.57 -26.57 -1.13
CA GLY A 138 32.51 -25.56 -1.61
C GLY A 138 33.22 -24.87 -0.45
N THR A 139 34.53 -24.65 -0.56
CA THR A 139 35.33 -24.16 0.56
C THR A 139 35.46 -22.63 0.57
N THR A 140 35.62 -22.05 1.77
CA THR A 140 35.95 -20.63 1.91
C THR A 140 37.36 -20.29 1.46
N ALA A 141 38.27 -21.27 1.43
CA ALA A 141 39.64 -21.14 0.92
C ALA A 141 39.66 -20.95 -0.60
N ALA A 142 38.78 -21.64 -1.32
CA ALA A 142 38.60 -21.49 -2.76
C ALA A 142 37.64 -20.33 -3.15
N SER A 143 37.19 -19.53 -2.18
CA SER A 143 36.25 -18.42 -2.37
C SER A 143 36.90 -17.07 -2.06
N THR A 144 36.52 -16.02 -2.79
CA THR A 144 36.99 -14.64 -2.62
C THR A 144 35.81 -13.71 -2.30
N GLY A 145 36.01 -12.75 -1.40
CA GLY A 145 34.97 -11.85 -0.89
C GLY A 145 35.21 -11.48 0.58
N THR A 146 34.54 -10.43 1.06
CA THR A 146 34.64 -9.98 2.45
C THR A 146 33.85 -10.85 3.42
N THR A 147 32.79 -11.51 2.94
CA THR A 147 32.01 -12.49 3.70
C THR A 147 31.96 -13.79 2.92
N LYS A 148 32.26 -14.91 3.57
CA LYS A 148 32.33 -16.22 2.92
C LYS A 148 31.79 -17.31 3.84
N PHE A 149 30.96 -18.19 3.32
CA PHE A 149 30.47 -19.37 4.03
C PHE A 149 30.72 -20.63 3.21
N PRO A 150 31.19 -21.73 3.83
CA PRO A 150 31.37 -22.98 3.12
C PRO A 150 30.02 -23.60 2.74
N GLY A 151 29.98 -24.36 1.65
CA GLY A 151 28.86 -25.24 1.35
C GLY A 151 28.74 -26.35 2.38
N CYS A 152 27.52 -26.80 2.66
CA CYS A 152 27.34 -28.00 3.48
C CYS A 152 27.66 -29.27 2.68
N PRO A 153 28.28 -30.29 3.31
CA PRO A 153 28.59 -31.55 2.65
C PRO A 153 27.31 -32.35 2.36
N GLY A 154 27.40 -33.29 1.42
CA GLY A 154 26.38 -34.33 1.25
C GLY A 154 26.36 -35.33 2.40
N GLY A 155 25.49 -36.32 2.29
CA GLY A 155 25.42 -37.49 3.16
C GLY A 155 26.07 -38.71 2.51
N THR A 156 26.53 -39.65 3.33
CA THR A 156 27.10 -40.91 2.86
C THR A 156 26.00 -41.87 2.40
N GLY A 157 26.22 -42.57 1.28
CA GLY A 157 25.43 -43.75 0.90
C GLY A 157 25.74 -44.94 1.81
N GLN A 158 24.95 -46.02 1.70
CA GLN A 158 25.19 -47.26 2.46
C GLN A 158 25.53 -48.46 1.58
N ASN A 159 26.40 -49.33 2.10
CA ASN A 159 26.72 -50.62 1.51
C ASN A 159 25.82 -51.69 2.16
N GLY A 160 25.11 -52.51 1.38
CA GLY A 160 24.18 -53.51 1.92
C GLY A 160 23.24 -54.10 0.87
N ASN A 161 22.14 -54.73 1.30
CA ASN A 161 21.18 -55.36 0.37
C ASN A 161 20.34 -54.33 -0.41
N ASP A 162 19.98 -53.21 0.23
CA ASP A 162 19.06 -52.19 -0.32
C ASP A 162 19.77 -50.94 -0.88
N LYS A 163 21.09 -50.82 -0.63
CA LYS A 163 22.02 -49.87 -1.27
C LYS A 163 21.48 -48.44 -1.45
N PRO A 164 20.86 -47.79 -0.44
CA PRO A 164 20.29 -46.45 -0.62
C PRO A 164 21.37 -45.36 -0.74
N GLY A 165 21.04 -44.32 -1.50
CA GLY A 165 21.93 -43.17 -1.74
C GLY A 165 21.85 -42.12 -0.62
N GLY A 166 22.95 -41.40 -0.40
CA GLY A 166 23.01 -40.28 0.55
C GLY A 166 22.36 -39.01 -0.01
N GLY A 167 21.83 -38.15 0.87
CA GLY A 167 21.25 -36.87 0.45
C GLY A 167 22.31 -35.83 0.07
N GLY A 168 22.03 -34.94 -0.85
CA GLY A 168 22.90 -33.81 -1.20
C GLY A 168 22.89 -32.72 -0.12
N GLY A 169 23.98 -31.96 -0.01
CA GLY A 169 24.09 -30.84 0.94
C GLY A 169 23.27 -29.61 0.51
N GLY A 170 22.84 -28.79 1.49
CA GLY A 170 22.21 -27.50 1.21
C GLY A 170 23.25 -26.37 1.05
N SER A 171 22.99 -25.41 0.16
CA SER A 171 23.87 -24.23 0.03
C SER A 171 23.56 -23.19 1.13
N PRO A 172 24.57 -22.47 1.64
CA PRO A 172 24.38 -21.50 2.72
C PRO A 172 23.50 -20.34 2.27
N THR A 173 22.60 -19.92 3.16
CA THR A 173 21.95 -18.59 3.07
C THR A 173 22.97 -17.47 3.18
N SER A 174 22.57 -16.23 2.91
CA SER A 174 23.42 -15.04 3.13
C SER A 174 23.87 -14.85 4.59
N SER A 175 23.25 -15.56 5.54
CA SER A 175 23.66 -15.63 6.96
C SER A 175 24.52 -16.86 7.30
N GLY A 176 24.89 -17.67 6.30
CA GLY A 176 25.74 -18.86 6.47
C GLY A 176 25.00 -20.10 6.95
N ILE A 177 23.67 -20.11 6.93
CA ILE A 177 22.87 -21.24 7.42
C ILE A 177 22.68 -22.25 6.28
N CYS A 178 23.14 -23.49 6.48
CA CYS A 178 22.77 -24.66 5.70
C CYS A 178 22.83 -25.93 6.59
N THR A 179 22.26 -27.03 6.11
CA THR A 179 22.43 -28.36 6.71
C THR A 179 23.06 -29.33 5.72
N ALA A 180 23.86 -30.26 6.26
CA ALA A 180 24.40 -31.38 5.49
C ALA A 180 23.26 -32.28 4.99
N GLY A 181 23.54 -33.01 3.91
CA GLY A 181 22.67 -34.09 3.47
C GLY A 181 22.64 -35.21 4.50
N GLY A 182 21.48 -35.82 4.68
CA GLY A 182 21.31 -36.99 5.54
C GLY A 182 22.07 -38.18 4.99
N ASN A 183 22.70 -38.95 5.87
CA ASN A 183 23.23 -40.25 5.51
C ASN A 183 22.08 -41.21 5.19
N ALA A 184 22.27 -42.11 4.25
CA ALA A 184 21.31 -43.15 3.99
C ALA A 184 21.21 -44.11 5.18
N SER A 185 20.07 -44.78 5.37
CA SER A 185 19.87 -45.73 6.48
C SER A 185 18.94 -46.87 6.08
N ALA A 186 19.42 -48.12 6.22
CA ALA A 186 18.69 -49.33 5.87
C ALA A 186 18.22 -49.29 4.40
N SER A 187 16.90 -49.17 4.15
CA SER A 187 16.33 -49.07 2.79
C SER A 187 15.95 -47.63 2.40
N ALA A 188 16.11 -46.66 3.32
CA ALA A 188 15.73 -45.27 3.10
C ALA A 188 16.92 -44.44 2.58
N GLY A 189 16.66 -43.68 1.52
CA GLY A 189 17.57 -42.68 1.01
C GLY A 189 17.81 -41.56 2.03
N GLY A 190 18.98 -40.94 1.96
CA GLY A 190 19.34 -39.82 2.82
C GLY A 190 18.47 -38.58 2.57
N ALA A 191 17.99 -37.94 3.63
CA ALA A 191 17.23 -36.69 3.52
C ALA A 191 18.08 -35.58 2.87
N ASN A 192 17.45 -34.67 2.14
CA ASN A 192 18.15 -33.52 1.56
C ASN A 192 18.62 -32.53 2.63
N GLY A 193 19.78 -31.91 2.39
CA GLY A 193 20.21 -30.73 3.12
C GLY A 193 19.31 -29.52 2.83
N THR A 194 19.17 -28.64 3.81
CA THR A 194 18.39 -27.40 3.72
C THR A 194 19.32 -26.19 3.61
N GLY A 195 18.86 -25.11 2.99
CA GLY A 195 19.69 -23.96 2.66
C GLY A 195 19.00 -23.03 1.66
N GLU A 196 19.74 -22.07 1.11
CA GLU A 196 19.24 -21.20 0.03
C GLU A 196 18.82 -22.02 -1.19
N GLY A 197 19.65 -22.99 -1.58
CA GLY A 197 19.30 -24.10 -2.45
C GLY A 197 19.34 -25.40 -1.66
N ALA A 198 18.20 -26.09 -1.58
CA ALA A 198 18.12 -27.40 -0.94
C ALA A 198 18.90 -28.45 -1.74
N GLY A 199 19.54 -29.39 -1.04
CA GLY A 199 20.12 -30.56 -1.68
C GLY A 199 19.05 -31.48 -2.29
N GLY A 200 19.47 -32.46 -3.06
CA GLY A 200 18.61 -33.54 -3.54
C GLY A 200 18.50 -34.65 -2.51
N ALA A 201 17.31 -35.22 -2.31
CA ALA A 201 17.18 -36.45 -1.52
C ALA A 201 17.91 -37.61 -2.20
N GLY A 202 18.59 -38.42 -1.40
CA GLY A 202 19.21 -39.66 -1.86
C GLY A 202 18.14 -40.68 -2.24
N SER A 203 18.50 -41.59 -3.16
CA SER A 203 17.57 -42.60 -3.64
C SER A 203 17.26 -43.68 -2.58
N SER A 204 15.97 -44.03 -2.45
CA SER A 204 15.52 -45.30 -1.87
C SER A 204 15.46 -46.40 -2.95
N THR A 205 15.35 -47.67 -2.57
CA THR A 205 15.36 -48.83 -3.48
C THR A 205 14.68 -48.59 -4.84
N ALA A 206 15.45 -48.73 -5.94
CA ALA A 206 15.01 -48.62 -7.34
C ALA A 206 14.46 -47.24 -7.78
N SER A 207 14.94 -46.14 -7.18
CA SER A 207 14.61 -44.76 -7.59
C SER A 207 15.84 -43.97 -8.03
N ASN A 208 15.65 -42.83 -8.71
CA ASN A 208 16.75 -41.90 -8.99
C ASN A 208 17.03 -41.01 -7.77
N GLY A 209 18.29 -40.62 -7.60
CA GLY A 209 18.63 -39.52 -6.69
C GLY A 209 17.99 -38.23 -7.19
N SER A 210 17.47 -37.40 -6.29
CA SER A 210 16.88 -36.12 -6.70
C SER A 210 17.97 -35.11 -7.04
N ASN A 211 17.69 -34.22 -8.00
CA ASN A 211 18.59 -33.11 -8.31
C ASN A 211 18.60 -32.09 -7.15
N GLY A 212 19.74 -31.44 -6.95
CA GLY A 212 19.86 -30.28 -6.06
C GLY A 212 19.11 -29.07 -6.62
N SER A 213 18.50 -28.29 -5.74
CA SER A 213 17.81 -27.05 -6.09
C SER A 213 18.79 -25.90 -6.27
N GLN A 214 18.45 -24.96 -7.15
CA GLN A 214 19.20 -23.71 -7.26
C GLN A 214 18.88 -22.78 -6.07
N PRO A 215 19.83 -21.95 -5.61
CA PRO A 215 21.24 -21.95 -6.04
C PRO A 215 22.06 -22.99 -5.28
N GLY A 216 22.87 -23.78 -5.99
CA GLY A 216 24.02 -24.47 -5.41
C GLY A 216 23.76 -25.70 -4.53
N GLY A 217 22.53 -26.22 -4.44
CA GLY A 217 22.25 -27.45 -3.69
C GLY A 217 22.95 -28.67 -4.30
N GLY A 218 23.50 -29.57 -3.49
CA GLY A 218 24.16 -30.80 -3.97
C GLY A 218 23.15 -31.84 -4.48
N GLY A 219 23.54 -32.67 -5.45
CA GLY A 219 22.69 -33.77 -5.95
C GLY A 219 22.59 -34.95 -5.00
N GLY A 220 21.47 -35.67 -4.98
CA GLY A 220 21.30 -36.90 -4.19
C GLY A 220 22.01 -38.11 -4.83
N GLY A 221 22.57 -39.01 -4.02
CA GLY A 221 23.23 -40.22 -4.50
C GLY A 221 22.26 -41.27 -5.07
N ALA A 222 22.75 -42.11 -5.99
CA ALA A 222 21.99 -43.20 -6.60
C ALA A 222 21.89 -44.45 -5.70
N SER A 223 20.92 -45.31 -6.02
CA SER A 223 20.88 -46.70 -5.54
C SER A 223 21.34 -47.65 -6.65
N ASP A 224 22.01 -48.77 -6.34
CA ASP A 224 22.56 -49.71 -7.34
C ASP A 224 21.53 -50.73 -7.88
N PHE A 225 20.28 -50.28 -8.13
CA PHE A 225 19.26 -51.13 -8.78
C PHE A 225 19.01 -50.66 -10.22
N ASN A 226 19.24 -51.59 -11.18
CA ASN A 226 19.02 -51.51 -12.63
C ASN A 226 18.47 -50.15 -13.15
N GLY A 227 19.38 -49.22 -13.49
CA GLY A 227 19.06 -48.00 -14.23
C GLY A 227 18.76 -46.75 -13.39
N SER A 228 19.03 -46.78 -12.08
CA SER A 228 18.91 -45.60 -11.21
C SER A 228 20.09 -44.64 -11.41
N ASN A 229 19.82 -43.36 -11.64
CA ASN A 229 20.84 -42.32 -11.80
C ASN A 229 20.94 -41.45 -10.55
N ALA A 230 22.14 -40.93 -10.26
CA ALA A 230 22.32 -39.92 -9.24
C ALA A 230 21.75 -38.57 -9.69
N GLY A 231 21.40 -37.72 -8.73
CA GLY A 231 20.93 -36.37 -9.00
C GLY A 231 22.08 -35.44 -9.40
N THR A 232 21.80 -34.50 -10.29
CA THR A 232 22.74 -33.41 -10.60
C THR A 232 22.70 -32.35 -9.50
N GLY A 233 23.79 -31.59 -9.34
CA GLY A 233 23.81 -30.41 -8.48
C GLY A 233 23.00 -29.25 -9.07
N GLY A 234 22.53 -28.35 -8.21
CA GLY A 234 21.89 -27.11 -8.60
C GLY A 234 22.92 -26.11 -9.13
N ASN A 235 22.57 -25.39 -10.21
CA ASN A 235 23.37 -24.26 -10.71
C ASN A 235 23.58 -23.20 -9.63
N GLY A 236 24.67 -22.44 -9.75
CA GLY A 236 24.96 -21.32 -8.87
C GLY A 236 24.07 -20.09 -9.12
N LYS A 237 24.37 -18.99 -8.44
CA LYS A 237 23.69 -17.68 -8.59
C LYS A 237 24.69 -16.55 -8.40
N VAL A 238 24.53 -15.46 -9.15
CA VAL A 238 25.18 -14.17 -8.87
C VAL A 238 24.08 -13.13 -8.68
N GLN A 239 24.17 -12.30 -7.65
CA GLN A 239 23.22 -11.26 -7.32
C GLN A 239 23.96 -9.94 -7.10
N LEU A 240 23.51 -8.88 -7.76
CA LEU A 240 24.07 -7.54 -7.64
C LEU A 240 23.01 -6.63 -7.01
N THR A 241 23.35 -5.96 -5.91
CA THR A 241 22.50 -4.94 -5.29
C THR A 241 23.20 -3.61 -5.32
N TYR A 242 22.59 -2.61 -5.93
CA TYR A 242 23.16 -1.28 -6.06
C TYR A 242 22.07 -0.22 -5.98
N THR A 243 22.44 0.97 -5.54
CA THR A 243 21.53 2.12 -5.56
C THR A 243 21.87 2.95 -6.79
N PRO A 244 20.97 3.12 -7.76
CA PRO A 244 21.22 4.02 -8.87
C PRO A 244 21.33 5.46 -8.33
N CYS A 245 22.51 6.06 -8.42
CA CYS A 245 22.71 7.48 -8.12
C CYS A 245 22.84 8.24 -9.45
N THR A 246 21.78 8.44 -10.21
CA THR A 246 21.87 9.11 -11.51
C THR A 246 21.59 10.60 -11.39
N CYS A 247 22.57 11.47 -11.09
CA CYS A 247 22.48 12.87 -11.53
C CYS A 247 22.91 12.99 -13.01
N VAL A 248 22.49 12.03 -13.84
CA VAL A 248 22.83 11.94 -15.27
C VAL A 248 21.53 11.68 -16.03
N PRO A 249 21.23 12.44 -17.09
CA PRO A 249 20.02 12.26 -17.88
C PRO A 249 19.97 10.86 -18.50
N GLN A 250 18.83 10.16 -18.37
CA GLN A 250 18.56 9.00 -19.20
C GLN A 250 18.28 9.48 -20.64
N ASN A 251 19.09 9.03 -21.60
CA ASN A 251 18.83 9.04 -23.05
C ASN A 251 18.28 10.35 -23.66
N GLY A 252 19.12 11.38 -23.74
CA GLY A 252 18.89 12.49 -24.66
C GLY A 252 18.20 13.69 -24.01
N ASN A 253 18.98 14.36 -23.16
CA ASN A 253 18.84 15.77 -22.83
C ASN A 253 17.70 16.24 -21.91
N LEU A 254 18.06 16.31 -20.62
CA LEU A 254 17.26 16.52 -19.41
C LEU A 254 16.08 15.56 -19.25
N ILE A 255 15.92 14.89 -18.10
CA ILE A 255 16.00 15.52 -16.78
C ILE A 255 16.66 14.59 -15.76
N ALA A 256 17.62 15.11 -14.98
CA ALA A 256 18.18 14.35 -13.85
C ALA A 256 17.19 14.25 -12.68
N ASN A 257 16.13 15.06 -12.67
CA ASN A 257 15.12 15.12 -11.61
C ASN A 257 13.90 16.01 -11.99
N PRO A 258 13.02 15.59 -12.91
CA PRO A 258 11.91 16.44 -13.39
C PRO A 258 10.84 16.70 -12.35
N ASP A 259 10.74 15.78 -11.39
CA ASP A 259 9.86 15.77 -10.23
C ASP A 259 10.55 16.34 -8.97
N PHE A 260 11.79 16.83 -9.08
CA PHE A 260 12.57 17.40 -7.99
C PHE A 260 12.86 16.48 -6.77
N GLU A 261 12.51 15.19 -6.83
CA GLU A 261 12.73 14.18 -5.78
C GLU A 261 14.21 13.82 -5.52
N GLN A 262 15.04 13.84 -6.54
CA GLN A 262 16.47 13.53 -6.45
C GLN A 262 17.31 14.70 -5.92
N LEU A 263 17.66 14.66 -4.65
CA LEU A 263 18.39 15.73 -3.95
C LEU A 263 19.90 15.43 -3.73
N CYS A 264 20.46 14.51 -4.53
CA CYS A 264 21.85 14.04 -4.41
C CYS A 264 22.85 15.19 -4.63
N ALA A 265 23.90 15.25 -3.78
CA ALA A 265 24.93 16.31 -3.75
C ALA A 265 24.48 17.72 -3.30
N THR A 266 23.24 17.89 -2.83
CA THR A 266 22.75 19.17 -2.29
C THR A 266 23.12 19.31 -0.81
N THR A 267 23.64 20.48 -0.42
CA THR A 267 23.86 20.80 1.01
C THR A 267 22.64 21.57 1.49
N ILE A 268 21.96 21.07 2.52
CA ILE A 268 20.95 21.86 3.24
C ILE A 268 21.70 22.96 3.99
N ILE A 269 21.50 24.21 3.58
CA ILE A 269 22.12 25.36 4.25
C ILE A 269 21.23 25.81 5.40
N GLN A 270 19.90 25.77 5.21
CA GLN A 270 18.91 26.08 6.25
C GLN A 270 17.69 25.18 6.11
N ASN A 271 17.06 24.87 7.25
CA ASN A 271 15.83 24.11 7.33
C ASN A 271 14.81 24.92 8.12
N PHE A 272 13.64 25.14 7.52
CA PHE A 272 12.48 25.74 8.16
C PHE A 272 11.42 24.65 8.35
N GLY A 273 11.38 24.08 9.55
CA GLY A 273 10.38 23.09 9.93
C GLY A 273 9.00 23.70 10.19
N ALA A 274 7.95 22.90 10.00
CA ALA A 274 6.56 23.22 10.36
C ALA A 274 5.89 24.38 9.59
N VAL A 275 6.22 24.52 8.30
CA VAL A 275 5.57 25.49 7.40
C VAL A 275 4.49 24.76 6.58
N ASN A 276 3.24 25.22 6.66
CA ASN A 276 2.06 24.69 5.93
C ASN A 276 2.00 23.14 5.84
N GLY A 277 2.17 22.48 7.00
CA GLY A 277 2.10 21.03 7.11
C GLY A 277 3.31 20.25 6.56
N GLY A 278 4.40 20.92 6.15
CA GLY A 278 5.64 20.30 5.66
C GLY A 278 6.92 20.99 6.17
N THR A 279 8.02 20.72 5.47
CA THR A 279 9.36 21.26 5.75
C THR A 279 9.89 21.99 4.52
N VAL A 280 10.45 23.19 4.71
CA VAL A 280 11.17 23.91 3.65
C VAL A 280 12.67 23.75 3.89
N ASN A 281 13.38 23.29 2.88
CA ASN A 281 14.84 23.19 2.90
C ASN A 281 15.42 24.17 1.89
N MET A 282 16.30 25.06 2.35
CA MET A 282 17.15 25.86 1.48
C MET A 282 18.39 25.06 1.11
N ARG A 283 18.60 24.89 -0.20
CA ARG A 283 19.65 24.01 -0.73
C ARG A 283 20.61 24.75 -1.64
N ASN A 284 21.91 24.51 -1.47
CA ASN A 284 22.93 24.99 -2.40
C ASN A 284 23.03 24.06 -3.61
N GLY A 285 22.13 24.24 -4.57
CA GLY A 285 21.97 23.32 -5.71
C GLY A 285 20.72 22.44 -5.57
N VAL A 286 20.13 22.10 -6.71
CA VAL A 286 19.16 21.02 -6.89
C VAL A 286 19.80 20.09 -7.94
N CYS A 287 19.74 18.76 -7.80
CA CYS A 287 20.51 17.83 -8.66
C CYS A 287 20.34 18.16 -10.15
N GLY A 288 21.44 18.53 -10.81
CA GLY A 288 21.48 18.92 -12.22
C GLY A 288 21.16 20.39 -12.53
N TRP A 289 20.54 21.12 -11.61
CA TRP A 289 20.12 22.51 -11.79
C TRP A 289 21.09 23.50 -11.15
N ASN A 290 21.36 24.57 -11.88
CA ASN A 290 22.12 25.73 -11.43
C ASN A 290 21.17 26.85 -11.00
N MET A 291 21.66 27.77 -10.17
CA MET A 291 20.90 28.90 -9.65
C MET A 291 21.75 30.16 -9.58
N ASN A 292 21.14 31.34 -9.56
CA ASN A 292 21.81 32.64 -9.43
C ASN A 292 21.61 33.23 -8.02
N GLY A 293 22.05 32.54 -6.98
CA GLY A 293 21.91 33.03 -5.61
C GLY A 293 22.49 32.06 -4.58
N THR A 294 22.39 32.41 -3.30
CA THR A 294 22.78 31.52 -2.19
C THR A 294 21.60 30.63 -1.77
N GLY A 295 21.22 29.71 -2.66
CA GLY A 295 20.27 28.63 -2.39
C GLY A 295 18.85 28.86 -2.92
N MET A 296 18.17 27.76 -3.24
CA MET A 296 16.75 27.73 -3.65
C MET A 296 15.93 26.97 -2.61
N GLU A 297 14.67 27.36 -2.45
CA GLU A 297 13.73 26.67 -1.58
C GLU A 297 13.19 25.37 -2.21
N THR A 298 13.26 24.29 -1.44
CA THR A 298 12.62 23.00 -1.75
C THR A 298 11.62 22.66 -0.66
N TRP A 299 10.44 22.22 -1.06
CA TRP A 299 9.32 21.94 -0.16
C TRP A 299 9.06 20.45 -0.08
N GLU A 300 9.03 19.92 1.15
CA GLU A 300 8.98 18.48 1.41
C GLU A 300 7.88 18.13 2.40
N GLY A 301 7.14 17.06 2.12
CA GLY A 301 6.15 16.50 3.06
C GLY A 301 5.01 17.47 3.40
N THR A 302 4.63 18.34 2.47
CA THR A 302 3.56 19.34 2.66
C THR A 302 2.16 18.73 2.54
N THR A 303 1.11 19.44 2.96
CA THR A 303 -0.28 19.03 2.68
C THR A 303 -0.70 19.23 1.22
N VAL A 304 0.10 19.97 0.44
CA VAL A 304 -0.10 20.13 -0.99
C VAL A 304 0.60 19.00 -1.73
N THR A 305 -0.16 18.25 -2.52
CA THR A 305 0.39 17.22 -3.38
C THR A 305 1.23 17.85 -4.51
N PRO A 306 2.47 17.38 -4.77
CA PRO A 306 3.23 17.74 -5.97
C PRO A 306 2.42 17.52 -7.26
N ALA A 307 2.80 18.18 -8.35
CA ALA A 307 2.15 18.02 -9.66
C ALA A 307 2.47 16.66 -10.31
N SER A 308 3.60 16.07 -9.91
CA SER A 308 4.09 14.78 -10.39
C SER A 308 4.23 13.75 -9.27
N ARG A 309 4.87 12.60 -9.56
CA ARG A 309 5.10 11.57 -8.54
C ARG A 309 6.13 12.08 -7.55
N GLY A 310 5.87 11.96 -6.25
CA GLY A 310 6.87 12.27 -5.23
C GLY A 310 6.34 13.10 -4.07
N THR A 311 7.25 13.80 -3.40
CA THR A 311 7.05 14.58 -2.18
C THR A 311 7.74 15.95 -2.15
N VAL A 312 8.54 16.27 -3.18
CA VAL A 312 9.41 17.45 -3.29
C VAL A 312 8.98 18.32 -4.47
N PHE A 313 9.03 19.64 -4.31
CA PHE A 313 8.97 20.59 -5.43
C PHE A 313 9.81 21.83 -5.11
N VAL A 314 10.09 22.65 -6.13
CA VAL A 314 10.95 23.83 -5.99
C VAL A 314 10.09 25.09 -5.99
N GLU A 315 10.40 26.01 -5.09
CA GLU A 315 9.92 27.38 -5.13
C GLU A 315 10.98 28.25 -5.82
N ILE A 316 10.57 29.07 -6.79
CA ILE A 316 11.44 30.04 -7.49
C ILE A 316 11.58 31.28 -6.60
N ASP A 317 12.27 31.10 -5.48
CA ASP A 317 12.67 32.12 -4.50
C ASP A 317 13.88 31.61 -3.71
N GLY A 318 14.74 32.54 -3.30
CA GLY A 318 16.02 32.30 -2.65
C GLY A 318 16.25 33.20 -1.43
N TYR A 319 17.47 33.18 -0.90
CA TYR A 319 17.81 33.86 0.37
C TYR A 319 17.94 35.39 0.26
N SER A 320 17.84 35.97 -0.95
CA SER A 320 18.13 37.38 -1.19
C SER A 320 16.98 38.06 -1.93
N ASN A 321 16.75 39.35 -1.66
CA ASN A 321 15.82 40.18 -2.43
C ASN A 321 16.42 40.51 -3.82
N ASN A 322 16.55 39.51 -4.67
CA ASN A 322 16.99 39.61 -6.06
C ASN A 322 16.20 38.61 -6.88
N VAL A 323 15.99 38.90 -8.18
CA VAL A 323 15.40 37.95 -9.12
C VAL A 323 16.15 36.61 -9.14
N ASP A 324 15.55 35.61 -8.51
CA ASP A 324 16.03 34.24 -8.46
C ASP A 324 15.60 33.44 -9.71
N CYS A 325 16.53 32.63 -10.19
CA CYS A 325 16.45 31.85 -11.41
C CYS A 325 17.06 30.47 -11.19
N LEU A 326 16.32 29.44 -11.60
CA LEU A 326 16.79 28.07 -11.72
C LEU A 326 17.02 27.73 -13.20
N TRP A 327 18.19 27.19 -13.55
CA TRP A 327 18.53 26.93 -14.94
C TRP A 327 19.36 25.68 -15.16
N GLN A 328 19.33 25.16 -16.37
CA GLN A 328 20.14 24.02 -16.76
C GLN A 328 20.52 24.10 -18.24
N ASN A 329 21.74 23.67 -18.57
CA ASN A 329 22.17 23.50 -19.95
C ASN A 329 21.75 22.11 -20.43
N VAL A 330 21.24 22.08 -21.66
CA VAL A 330 20.61 20.95 -22.31
C VAL A 330 21.34 20.64 -23.63
N ALA A 331 22.06 19.53 -23.73
CA ALA A 331 22.63 18.98 -24.97
C ALA A 331 21.57 18.57 -26.02
N THR A 332 21.09 19.51 -26.82
CA THR A 332 20.05 19.27 -27.85
C THR A 332 20.67 18.85 -29.20
N SER A 333 19.84 18.46 -30.15
CA SER A 333 20.27 18.28 -31.54
C SER A 333 20.10 19.58 -32.32
N PRO A 334 21.16 20.20 -32.87
CA PRO A 334 21.05 21.44 -33.63
C PRO A 334 19.98 21.37 -34.73
N GLY A 335 19.16 22.41 -34.85
CA GLY A 335 18.07 22.49 -35.83
C GLY A 335 16.81 21.68 -35.48
N THR A 336 16.82 20.91 -34.39
CA THR A 336 15.64 20.18 -33.91
C THR A 336 14.71 21.11 -33.13
N ALA A 337 13.40 20.97 -33.32
CA ALA A 337 12.40 21.68 -32.53
C ALA A 337 12.02 20.88 -31.28
N TYR A 338 12.00 21.55 -30.13
CA TYR A 338 11.61 20.96 -28.84
C TYR A 338 10.34 21.62 -28.29
N THR A 339 9.62 20.89 -27.43
CA THR A 339 8.60 21.46 -26.53
C THR A 339 9.06 21.31 -25.08
N LEU A 340 9.01 22.41 -24.34
CA LEU A 340 9.20 22.44 -22.89
C LEU A 340 7.83 22.50 -22.21
N LYS A 341 7.59 21.58 -21.27
CA LYS A 341 6.45 21.63 -20.35
C LYS A 341 6.94 21.79 -18.93
N VAL A 342 6.26 22.60 -18.13
CA VAL A 342 6.53 22.75 -16.69
C VAL A 342 5.19 22.91 -15.97
N ASP A 343 5.00 22.20 -14.86
CA ASP A 343 3.87 22.43 -14.00
C ASP A 343 4.21 23.56 -13.02
N TYR A 344 3.30 24.51 -12.90
CA TYR A 344 3.48 25.76 -12.17
C TYR A 344 2.25 26.03 -11.31
N ARG A 345 2.45 26.66 -10.16
CA ARG A 345 1.37 27.25 -9.36
C ARG A 345 1.88 28.40 -8.52
N ALA A 346 0.94 29.21 -8.04
CA ALA A 346 1.20 30.15 -6.99
C ALA A 346 1.10 29.48 -5.60
N ARG A 347 2.03 29.83 -4.71
CA ARG A 347 1.98 29.69 -3.26
C ARG A 347 0.81 30.47 -2.65
N THR A 348 0.56 31.71 -3.06
CA THR A 348 -0.56 32.57 -2.60
C THR A 348 -1.38 33.18 -3.74
N SER A 349 -2.56 33.72 -3.45
CA SER A 349 -3.45 34.30 -4.47
C SER A 349 -3.08 35.71 -4.91
N THR A 350 -1.99 36.31 -4.41
CA THR A 350 -1.80 37.77 -4.51
C THR A 350 -0.58 38.28 -5.26
N GLN A 351 0.53 37.54 -5.48
CA GLN A 351 1.62 38.07 -6.32
C GLN A 351 2.78 37.10 -6.64
N GLU A 352 2.57 36.07 -7.45
CA GLU A 352 3.65 35.16 -7.84
C GLU A 352 3.53 34.83 -9.32
N GLY A 353 4.63 34.95 -10.07
CA GLY A 353 4.67 34.67 -11.51
C GLY A 353 5.88 33.83 -11.89
N LEU A 354 5.89 33.30 -13.11
CA LEU A 354 7.02 32.55 -13.67
C LEU A 354 7.39 33.10 -15.04
N ILE A 355 8.69 33.31 -15.24
CA ILE A 355 9.30 33.61 -16.54
C ILE A 355 10.05 32.37 -17.00
N VAL A 356 9.76 31.93 -18.23
CA VAL A 356 10.49 30.83 -18.88
C VAL A 356 11.32 31.40 -20.02
N LYS A 357 12.62 31.07 -20.03
CA LYS A 357 13.58 31.49 -21.06
C LYS A 357 14.23 30.28 -21.73
N TRP A 358 14.52 30.47 -23.01
CA TRP A 358 15.33 29.55 -23.83
C TRP A 358 16.52 30.32 -24.38
N ASN A 359 17.75 29.88 -24.07
CA ASN A 359 18.99 30.57 -24.43
C ASN A 359 19.02 32.05 -24.00
N GLY A 360 18.47 32.34 -22.82
CA GLY A 360 18.38 33.70 -22.28
C GLY A 360 17.27 34.57 -22.88
N VAL A 361 16.55 34.10 -23.90
CA VAL A 361 15.41 34.80 -24.49
C VAL A 361 14.13 34.37 -23.79
N GLN A 362 13.33 35.34 -23.30
CA GLN A 362 12.02 35.04 -22.73
C GLN A 362 11.08 34.46 -23.78
N ARG A 363 10.53 33.28 -23.49
CA ARG A 363 9.57 32.57 -24.34
C ARG A 363 8.18 32.54 -23.74
N TYR A 364 8.08 32.66 -22.42
CA TYR A 364 6.82 32.69 -21.70
C TYR A 364 6.92 33.56 -20.45
N SER A 365 5.83 34.22 -20.09
CA SER A 365 5.64 34.88 -18.80
C SER A 365 4.17 34.80 -18.41
N THR A 366 3.91 34.51 -17.14
CA THR A 366 2.55 34.47 -16.58
C THR A 366 1.91 35.86 -16.62
N THR A 367 0.81 36.00 -17.36
CA THR A 367 0.06 37.27 -17.53
C THR A 367 -1.35 37.24 -16.93
N ALA A 368 -1.83 36.06 -16.52
CA ALA A 368 -3.13 35.86 -15.87
C ALA A 368 -3.00 35.89 -14.34
N ALA A 369 -4.12 36.12 -13.63
CA ALA A 369 -4.13 36.10 -12.17
C ALA A 369 -3.66 34.73 -11.65
N PRO A 370 -2.71 34.69 -10.69
CA PRO A 370 -2.13 33.44 -10.20
C PRO A 370 -3.18 32.52 -9.57
N THR A 371 -3.11 31.22 -9.85
CA THR A 371 -3.97 30.21 -9.23
C THR A 371 -3.18 29.34 -8.26
N SER A 372 -3.80 29.01 -7.12
CA SER A 372 -3.24 28.06 -6.15
C SER A 372 -3.43 26.58 -6.53
N ALA A 373 -3.78 26.30 -7.80
CA ALA A 373 -3.84 24.96 -8.37
C ALA A 373 -2.70 24.78 -9.38
N TRP A 374 -2.19 23.56 -9.51
CA TRP A 374 -1.17 23.24 -10.52
C TRP A 374 -1.70 23.42 -11.94
N GLN A 375 -0.93 24.09 -12.77
CA GLN A 375 -1.20 24.31 -14.20
C GLN A 375 0.02 23.93 -15.02
N THR A 376 -0.18 23.31 -16.19
CA THR A 376 0.92 23.00 -17.11
C THR A 376 1.15 24.15 -18.09
N ILE A 377 2.32 24.77 -18.04
CA ILE A 377 2.80 25.69 -19.07
C ILE A 377 3.43 24.86 -20.19
N THR A 378 3.09 25.18 -21.44
CA THR A 378 3.68 24.56 -22.64
C THR A 378 4.35 25.64 -23.49
N VAL A 379 5.65 25.49 -23.73
CA VAL A 379 6.46 26.35 -24.60
C VAL A 379 6.96 25.53 -25.78
N SER A 380 6.41 25.79 -26.96
CA SER A 380 6.72 25.05 -28.20
C SER A 380 7.67 25.82 -29.11
N GLU A 381 8.10 25.18 -30.20
CA GLU A 381 8.95 25.76 -31.24
C GLU A 381 10.30 26.28 -30.69
N LEU A 382 10.91 25.51 -29.80
CA LEU A 382 12.23 25.80 -29.26
C LEU A 382 13.28 25.23 -30.21
N THR A 383 13.82 26.06 -31.10
CA THR A 383 14.87 25.66 -32.03
C THR A 383 16.18 25.46 -31.28
N ALA A 384 16.70 24.24 -31.35
CA ALA A 384 17.92 23.84 -30.69
C ALA A 384 19.19 24.31 -31.41
N THR A 385 20.21 24.69 -30.64
CA THR A 385 21.54 25.06 -31.14
C THR A 385 22.62 24.02 -30.85
N GLY A 386 22.29 22.90 -30.18
CA GLY A 386 23.22 21.81 -29.85
C GLY A 386 23.59 21.72 -28.37
N ASN A 387 23.47 22.83 -27.66
CA ASN A 387 23.57 22.92 -26.21
C ASN A 387 22.81 24.18 -25.80
N ASP A 388 21.53 24.03 -25.50
CA ASP A 388 20.65 25.15 -25.17
C ASP A 388 20.56 25.34 -23.65
N ARG A 389 20.04 26.47 -23.19
CA ARG A 389 19.79 26.73 -21.76
C ARG A 389 18.30 26.90 -21.53
N ILE A 390 17.74 26.08 -20.65
CA ILE A 390 16.43 26.32 -20.07
C ILE A 390 16.59 27.10 -18.77
N GLU A 391 15.76 28.11 -18.56
CA GLU A 391 15.81 28.95 -17.37
C GLU A 391 14.40 29.34 -16.93
N PHE A 392 14.17 29.23 -15.61
CA PHE A 392 12.97 29.58 -14.89
C PHE A 392 13.32 30.68 -13.91
N CYS A 393 12.69 31.85 -14.02
CA CYS A 393 12.96 32.99 -13.15
C CYS A 393 11.66 33.55 -12.57
N GLU A 394 11.75 34.19 -11.41
CA GLU A 394 10.69 35.05 -10.95
C GLU A 394 10.62 36.36 -11.76
N PRO A 395 9.44 36.98 -11.89
CA PRO A 395 9.31 38.35 -12.37
C PRO A 395 9.88 39.34 -11.37
N SER A 396 10.48 40.44 -11.84
CA SER A 396 10.98 41.52 -10.97
C SER A 396 9.90 42.19 -10.10
N ALA A 397 8.62 42.01 -10.43
CA ALA A 397 7.50 42.49 -9.62
C ALA A 397 7.13 41.55 -8.46
N SER A 398 7.73 40.36 -8.40
CA SER A 398 7.51 39.31 -7.39
C SER A 398 8.71 39.10 -6.46
N ASP A 399 9.75 39.96 -6.55
CA ASP A 399 10.90 39.98 -5.64
C ASP A 399 10.45 40.45 -4.24
N ASN A 400 9.81 39.55 -3.49
CA ASN A 400 9.09 39.85 -2.27
C ASN A 400 9.18 38.73 -1.21
N SER A 401 10.19 37.84 -1.31
CA SER A 401 10.38 36.65 -0.47
C SER A 401 9.29 35.57 -0.58
N LEU A 402 8.54 35.58 -1.70
CA LEU A 402 7.60 34.52 -2.06
C LEU A 402 7.73 34.23 -3.56
N GLY A 403 8.06 32.98 -3.86
CA GLY A 403 8.22 32.49 -5.22
C GLY A 403 7.03 31.67 -5.69
N SER A 404 6.93 31.50 -6.99
CA SER A 404 6.05 30.47 -7.54
C SER A 404 6.63 29.08 -7.39
N TRP A 405 5.75 28.08 -7.24
CA TRP A 405 6.17 26.68 -7.20
C TRP A 405 6.20 26.08 -8.61
N ILE A 406 7.24 25.29 -8.87
CA ILE A 406 7.40 24.53 -10.10
C ILE A 406 7.65 23.05 -9.82
N ASP A 407 7.16 22.21 -10.72
CA ASP A 407 7.30 20.76 -10.71
C ASP A 407 7.18 20.20 -12.14
N ASN A 408 7.51 18.92 -12.36
CA ASN A 408 7.26 18.16 -13.58
C ASN A 408 7.83 18.79 -14.87
N VAL A 409 9.09 19.24 -14.83
CA VAL A 409 9.74 19.86 -15.99
C VAL A 409 10.05 18.80 -17.04
N ARG A 410 9.64 19.00 -18.29
CA ARG A 410 9.75 18.02 -19.38
C ARG A 410 10.20 18.70 -20.67
N LEU A 411 11.30 18.22 -21.26
CA LEU A 411 11.77 18.65 -22.57
C LEU A 411 11.61 17.48 -23.55
N GLN A 412 10.86 17.66 -24.64
CA GLN A 412 10.50 16.58 -25.56
C GLN A 412 10.90 16.93 -27.00
N THR A 413 11.48 15.96 -27.73
CA THR A 413 11.76 16.04 -29.17
C THR A 413 10.54 15.65 -30.01
N PHE A 414 10.43 16.22 -31.21
CA PHE A 414 9.49 15.78 -32.24
C PHE A 414 10.18 14.92 -33.29
N PHE A 415 10.39 13.62 -33.03
CA PHE A 415 10.66 12.69 -34.12
C PHE A 415 9.86 11.40 -33.95
N PRO A 416 9.27 10.86 -35.03
CA PRO A 416 8.63 9.55 -34.99
C PRO A 416 9.64 8.45 -34.65
N ASP A 417 9.20 7.40 -33.96
CA ASP A 417 9.94 6.15 -33.90
C ASP A 417 10.18 5.64 -35.32
N HIS A 418 9.12 5.47 -36.11
CA HIS A 418 9.19 5.16 -37.53
C HIS A 418 7.96 5.70 -38.26
N TYR A 419 7.95 5.59 -39.60
CA TYR A 419 6.77 5.82 -40.41
C TYR A 419 6.22 4.51 -40.94
N GLU A 420 4.91 4.32 -40.83
CA GLU A 420 4.18 3.16 -41.33
C GLU A 420 3.28 3.54 -42.51
N VAL A 421 3.37 2.81 -43.61
CA VAL A 421 2.36 2.80 -44.68
C VAL A 421 1.43 1.61 -44.46
N SER A 422 0.13 1.88 -44.31
CA SER A 422 -0.90 0.85 -44.15
C SER A 422 -1.87 0.86 -45.34
N VAL A 423 -2.05 -0.31 -45.94
CA VAL A 423 -2.94 -0.55 -47.10
C VAL A 423 -3.77 -1.82 -46.92
N PRO A 424 -4.97 -1.91 -47.51
CA PRO A 424 -5.76 -3.14 -47.50
C PRO A 424 -5.04 -4.32 -48.18
N SER A 425 -5.22 -5.52 -47.64
CA SER A 425 -4.62 -6.77 -48.14
C SER A 425 -5.25 -7.29 -49.44
N SER A 426 -6.43 -6.80 -49.81
CA SER A 426 -7.11 -7.13 -51.07
C SER A 426 -7.79 -5.87 -51.61
N ASN A 427 -7.60 -5.59 -52.89
CA ASN A 427 -8.05 -4.38 -53.55
C ASN A 427 -8.80 -4.75 -54.84
N VAL A 428 -9.82 -3.98 -55.21
CA VAL A 428 -10.59 -4.20 -56.44
C VAL A 428 -10.27 -3.09 -57.42
N ALA A 429 -9.86 -3.42 -58.65
CA ALA A 429 -9.35 -2.48 -59.65
C ALA A 429 -10.25 -1.26 -59.88
N CYS A 430 -11.56 -1.47 -59.98
CA CYS A 430 -12.55 -0.41 -60.20
C CYS A 430 -12.78 0.53 -58.98
N LEU A 431 -12.16 0.26 -57.82
CA LEU A 431 -12.23 1.08 -56.62
C LEU A 431 -10.87 1.69 -56.28
N ALA A 432 -10.89 2.90 -55.72
CA ALA A 432 -9.71 3.49 -55.14
C ALA A 432 -9.42 2.86 -53.77
N SER A 433 -8.21 2.37 -53.57
CA SER A 433 -7.74 1.79 -52.32
C SER A 433 -7.27 2.86 -51.36
N ALA A 434 -7.76 2.85 -50.13
CA ALA A 434 -7.25 3.74 -49.09
C ALA A 434 -5.80 3.41 -48.74
N VAL A 435 -4.95 4.43 -48.66
CA VAL A 435 -3.57 4.33 -48.20
C VAL A 435 -3.41 5.26 -47.02
N LYS A 436 -3.03 4.72 -45.86
CA LYS A 436 -2.77 5.48 -44.65
C LYS A 436 -1.27 5.58 -44.42
N VAL A 437 -0.79 6.75 -44.03
CA VAL A 437 0.58 6.94 -43.54
C VAL A 437 0.51 7.42 -42.09
N ILE A 438 1.27 6.77 -41.22
CA ILE A 438 1.28 6.99 -39.78
C ILE A 438 2.71 7.29 -39.35
N ALA A 439 2.92 8.35 -38.57
CA ALA A 439 4.13 8.55 -37.79
C ALA A 439 3.92 7.90 -36.43
N CYS A 440 4.70 6.88 -36.09
CA CYS A 440 4.55 6.12 -34.85
C CYS A 440 5.31 6.77 -33.71
N ALA A 441 4.69 6.85 -32.53
CA ALA A 441 5.32 7.39 -31.33
C ALA A 441 6.29 6.39 -30.67
N ASP A 442 6.10 5.09 -30.97
CA ASP A 442 6.86 3.98 -30.42
C ASP A 442 7.09 2.89 -31.48
N ASN A 443 7.72 1.80 -31.06
CA ASN A 443 8.06 0.66 -31.91
C ASN A 443 6.88 -0.31 -32.15
N SER A 444 5.63 0.10 -31.89
CA SER A 444 4.47 -0.76 -32.15
C SER A 444 4.32 -1.06 -33.65
N ASN A 445 4.02 -2.32 -33.97
CA ASN A 445 3.98 -2.81 -35.34
C ASN A 445 2.92 -3.93 -35.49
N PRO A 446 1.75 -3.69 -36.11
CA PRO A 446 1.31 -2.42 -36.70
C PRO A 446 1.23 -1.28 -35.67
N CYS A 447 1.37 -0.06 -36.16
CA CYS A 447 1.40 1.16 -35.37
C CYS A 447 0.07 1.40 -34.65
N THR A 448 0.10 1.26 -33.33
CA THR A 448 -1.07 1.48 -32.46
C THR A 448 -1.07 2.85 -31.81
N ASN A 449 0.11 3.47 -31.69
CA ASN A 449 0.30 4.77 -31.06
C ASN A 449 0.87 5.76 -32.07
N ALA A 450 -0.01 6.56 -32.69
CA ALA A 450 0.43 7.62 -33.60
C ALA A 450 1.02 8.80 -32.80
N LEU A 451 2.10 9.38 -33.31
CA LEU A 451 2.78 10.53 -32.72
C LEU A 451 1.91 11.78 -32.85
N ALA A 452 1.36 12.23 -31.74
CA ALA A 452 0.70 13.54 -31.68
C ALA A 452 1.75 14.66 -31.68
N THR A 453 1.71 15.53 -32.68
CA THR A 453 2.68 16.61 -32.88
C THR A 453 2.01 17.88 -33.43
N PRO A 454 2.32 19.08 -32.88
CA PRO A 454 1.89 20.35 -33.44
C PRO A 454 2.65 20.70 -34.72
N SER A 455 3.90 20.23 -34.91
CA SER A 455 4.58 20.30 -36.20
C SER A 455 4.11 19.13 -37.07
N MET A 456 3.39 19.44 -38.14
CA MET A 456 2.75 18.48 -39.06
C MET A 456 3.79 18.00 -40.10
N PRO A 457 4.48 16.85 -39.92
CA PRO A 457 5.54 16.46 -40.84
C PRO A 457 4.97 16.15 -42.22
N THR A 458 5.77 16.35 -43.26
CA THR A 458 5.42 15.99 -44.63
C THR A 458 6.16 14.74 -45.07
N VAL A 459 5.52 13.92 -45.90
CA VAL A 459 6.09 12.72 -46.51
C VAL A 459 5.73 12.64 -47.99
N ASN A 460 6.53 11.90 -48.77
CA ASN A 460 6.28 11.62 -50.18
C ASN A 460 5.96 10.13 -50.39
N LEU A 461 4.96 9.89 -51.22
CA LEU A 461 4.53 8.56 -51.65
C LEU A 461 4.58 8.46 -53.18
N ALA A 462 5.24 7.42 -53.68
CA ALA A 462 5.29 7.09 -55.09
C ALA A 462 4.62 5.73 -55.35
N THR A 463 4.21 5.47 -56.59
CA THR A 463 3.66 4.16 -57.00
C THR A 463 4.25 3.68 -58.31
N SER A 464 4.45 2.36 -58.47
CA SER A 464 4.92 1.75 -59.71
C SER A 464 3.83 1.57 -60.78
N ALA A 465 2.56 1.52 -60.37
CA ALA A 465 1.41 1.31 -61.23
C ALA A 465 0.14 1.90 -60.60
N GLY A 466 -0.82 2.34 -61.43
CA GLY A 466 -1.97 3.11 -60.97
C GLY A 466 -1.64 4.58 -60.70
N ALA A 467 -2.55 5.28 -60.01
CA ALA A 467 -2.45 6.70 -59.71
C ALA A 467 -2.77 6.97 -58.24
N LEU A 468 -1.92 7.75 -57.57
CA LEU A 468 -2.18 8.29 -56.24
C LEU A 468 -2.99 9.58 -56.34
N ALA A 469 -3.97 9.76 -55.46
CA ALA A 469 -4.73 11.02 -55.39
C ALA A 469 -3.86 12.20 -54.94
N SER A 470 -2.87 11.93 -54.08
CA SER A 470 -1.78 12.85 -53.76
C SER A 470 -0.50 12.08 -53.47
N ASN A 471 0.62 12.61 -53.98
CA ASN A 471 1.98 12.10 -53.78
C ASN A 471 2.70 12.78 -52.62
N ALA A 472 2.42 14.06 -52.35
CA ALA A 472 2.97 14.79 -51.22
C ALA A 472 1.88 14.88 -50.13
N LEU A 473 2.18 14.35 -48.95
CA LEU A 473 1.22 14.22 -47.86
C LEU A 473 1.71 15.00 -46.65
N THR A 474 0.81 15.73 -46.00
CA THR A 474 1.05 16.36 -44.70
C THR A 474 0.31 15.55 -43.64
N LEU A 475 1.03 15.10 -42.60
CA LEU A 475 0.44 14.38 -41.47
C LEU A 475 -0.36 15.32 -40.59
N SER A 476 -1.53 14.88 -40.13
CA SER A 476 -2.34 15.61 -39.16
C SER A 476 -1.63 15.75 -37.80
N SER A 477 -2.19 16.55 -36.89
CA SER A 477 -1.61 16.77 -35.57
C SER A 477 -1.65 15.51 -34.69
N GLY A 478 -2.41 14.50 -35.12
CA GLY A 478 -2.40 13.15 -34.56
C GLY A 478 -1.45 12.19 -35.28
N GLY A 479 -0.53 12.67 -36.11
CA GLY A 479 0.49 11.84 -36.76
C GLY A 479 -0.03 10.94 -37.87
N ILE A 480 -1.21 11.23 -38.45
CA ILE A 480 -1.85 10.38 -39.46
C ILE A 480 -2.24 11.21 -40.69
N THR A 481 -2.06 10.65 -41.88
CA THR A 481 -2.64 11.16 -43.12
C THR A 481 -3.11 10.03 -44.02
N THR A 482 -3.95 10.35 -44.99
CA THR A 482 -4.53 9.36 -45.92
C THR A 482 -4.51 9.89 -47.35
N THR A 483 -4.27 9.00 -48.30
CA THR A 483 -4.44 9.20 -49.74
C THR A 483 -5.16 7.98 -50.32
N THR A 484 -5.39 7.94 -51.62
CA THR A 484 -5.94 6.76 -52.29
C THR A 484 -5.12 6.37 -53.50
N LEU A 485 -4.96 5.06 -53.73
CA LEU A 485 -4.35 4.48 -54.92
C LEU A 485 -5.46 3.90 -55.82
N SER A 486 -5.57 4.39 -57.06
CA SER A 486 -6.53 3.90 -58.04
C SER A 486 -5.82 3.16 -59.18
N HIS A 487 -6.29 1.96 -59.53
CA HIS A 487 -5.73 1.19 -60.64
C HIS A 487 -6.82 0.48 -61.48
N PRO A 488 -7.69 1.22 -62.20
CA PRO A 488 -8.88 0.68 -62.88
C PRO A 488 -8.59 -0.23 -64.07
N ASN A 489 -7.35 -0.22 -64.57
CA ASN A 489 -6.91 -1.05 -65.68
C ASN A 489 -6.12 -2.28 -65.24
N ALA A 490 -5.99 -2.53 -63.93
CA ALA A 490 -5.31 -3.69 -63.39
C ALA A 490 -5.94 -4.99 -63.93
N ALA A 491 -5.11 -5.89 -64.43
CA ALA A 491 -5.48 -7.28 -64.62
C ALA A 491 -5.64 -7.99 -63.27
N ASP A 492 -6.23 -9.18 -63.29
CA ASP A 492 -6.47 -9.95 -62.07
C ASP A 492 -5.14 -10.38 -61.43
N GLY A 493 -4.90 -9.96 -60.19
CA GLY A 493 -3.65 -10.24 -59.47
C GLY A 493 -2.51 -9.26 -59.74
N ASP A 494 -2.74 -8.17 -60.48
CA ASP A 494 -1.71 -7.16 -60.75
C ASP A 494 -1.20 -6.52 -59.44
N ILE A 495 0.10 -6.21 -59.39
CA ILE A 495 0.76 -5.66 -58.21
C ILE A 495 1.24 -4.22 -58.48
N ALA A 496 0.81 -3.28 -57.64
CA ALA A 496 1.37 -1.93 -57.56
C ALA A 496 2.28 -1.80 -56.32
N ILE A 497 3.49 -1.24 -56.47
CA ILE A 497 4.41 -1.00 -55.35
C ILE A 497 4.28 0.46 -54.92
N LEU A 498 3.88 0.71 -53.68
CA LEU A 498 3.95 2.03 -53.04
C LEU A 498 5.29 2.22 -52.34
N THR A 499 5.93 3.37 -52.53
CA THR A 499 7.23 3.66 -51.91
C THR A 499 7.13 4.93 -51.07
N LEU A 500 7.41 4.81 -49.77
CA LEU A 500 7.49 5.95 -48.84
C LEU A 500 8.90 6.55 -48.82
N SER A 501 8.97 7.88 -48.85
CA SER A 501 10.22 8.65 -48.86
C SER A 501 9.99 10.12 -48.48
N GLY A 502 11.06 10.93 -48.47
CA GLY A 502 10.96 12.39 -48.44
C GLY A 502 10.36 12.96 -47.16
N GLU A 503 10.55 12.29 -46.03
CA GLU A 503 10.07 12.75 -44.74
C GLU A 503 10.77 14.03 -44.31
N SER A 504 10.02 15.09 -43.98
CA SER A 504 10.59 16.35 -43.50
C SER A 504 11.20 16.24 -42.10
N VAL A 505 10.78 15.23 -41.35
CA VAL A 505 11.33 14.87 -40.04
C VAL A 505 11.68 13.39 -40.10
N PRO A 506 12.97 13.00 -39.96
CA PRO A 506 13.36 11.60 -40.02
C PRO A 506 12.80 10.80 -38.83
N GLY A 507 12.44 9.54 -39.08
CA GLY A 507 12.12 8.58 -38.02
C GLY A 507 13.40 8.04 -37.37
N ALA A 508 13.33 7.65 -36.10
CA ALA A 508 14.46 7.04 -35.37
C ALA A 508 14.81 5.63 -35.89
N ASN A 509 13.83 4.93 -36.47
CA ASN A 509 13.89 3.55 -36.94
C ASN A 509 13.42 3.44 -38.41
N PRO A 510 13.75 2.34 -39.11
CA PRO A 510 13.35 2.11 -40.49
C PRO A 510 11.83 2.14 -40.69
N ARG A 511 11.40 2.54 -41.90
CA ARG A 511 9.99 2.55 -42.31
C ARG A 511 9.37 1.15 -42.26
N THR A 512 8.07 1.12 -42.06
CA THR A 512 7.25 -0.09 -42.01
C THR A 512 6.19 -0.05 -43.10
N CYS A 513 5.96 -1.20 -43.73
CA CYS A 513 4.83 -1.42 -44.62
C CYS A 513 3.89 -2.46 -44.04
N CYS A 514 2.60 -2.15 -43.99
CA CYS A 514 1.54 -3.04 -43.54
C CYS A 514 0.49 -3.29 -44.64
N THR A 515 0.33 -4.56 -45.02
CA THR A 515 -0.76 -5.03 -45.89
C THR A 515 -1.80 -5.76 -45.04
N GLY A 516 -2.96 -5.13 -44.84
CA GLY A 516 -3.88 -5.53 -43.78
C GLY A 516 -3.23 -5.37 -42.40
N ASN A 517 -3.16 -6.44 -41.62
CA ASN A 517 -2.51 -6.47 -40.30
C ASN A 517 -1.10 -7.09 -40.34
N THR A 518 -0.57 -7.41 -41.51
CA THR A 518 0.76 -8.00 -41.66
C THR A 518 1.75 -6.93 -42.08
N CYS A 519 2.77 -6.73 -41.26
CA CYS A 519 3.73 -5.65 -41.45
C CYS A 519 5.15 -6.17 -41.64
N SER A 520 5.96 -5.40 -42.36
CA SER A 520 7.35 -5.69 -42.66
C SER A 520 8.18 -4.42 -42.63
N THR A 521 9.42 -4.50 -42.17
CA THR A 521 10.37 -3.38 -42.07
C THR A 521 10.95 -3.05 -43.44
N THR A 522 10.15 -2.37 -44.26
CA THR A 522 10.46 -1.94 -45.62
C THR A 522 9.76 -0.62 -45.92
N ASN A 523 10.35 0.15 -46.83
CA ASN A 523 9.74 1.37 -47.34
C ASN A 523 8.80 1.14 -48.54
N ASN A 524 8.70 -0.10 -49.02
CA ASN A 524 7.93 -0.48 -50.19
C ASN A 524 6.75 -1.39 -49.81
N CYS A 525 5.53 -1.00 -50.15
CA CYS A 525 4.32 -1.81 -50.01
C CYS A 525 3.86 -2.39 -51.33
N ALA A 526 3.84 -3.73 -51.43
CA ALA A 526 3.19 -4.42 -52.54
C ALA A 526 1.67 -4.46 -52.33
N VAL A 527 0.92 -3.94 -53.30
CA VAL A 527 -0.54 -3.83 -53.28
C VAL A 527 -1.10 -4.62 -54.46
N THR A 528 -1.77 -5.74 -54.18
CA THR A 528 -2.42 -6.55 -55.20
C THR A 528 -3.81 -6.03 -55.52
N PHE A 529 -4.12 -5.86 -56.81
CA PHE A 529 -5.43 -5.51 -57.35
C PHE A 529 -6.04 -6.73 -58.05
N ASN A 530 -7.31 -7.01 -57.75
CA ASN A 530 -8.11 -8.03 -58.41
C ASN A 530 -9.23 -7.38 -59.21
N THR A 531 -9.73 -8.07 -60.23
CA THR A 531 -10.82 -7.56 -61.07
C THR A 531 -12.18 -7.70 -60.40
N ALA A 532 -12.31 -8.56 -59.40
CA ALA A 532 -13.49 -8.70 -58.55
C ALA A 532 -13.11 -8.96 -57.09
N GLY A 533 -13.98 -8.60 -56.15
CA GLY A 533 -13.76 -8.85 -54.73
C GLY A 533 -14.96 -8.49 -53.86
N PHE A 534 -14.86 -8.79 -52.57
CA PHE A 534 -15.76 -8.25 -51.56
C PHE A 534 -15.21 -6.92 -51.02
N ILE A 535 -16.10 -6.04 -50.57
CA ILE A 535 -15.75 -4.89 -49.73
C ILE A 535 -16.77 -4.72 -48.60
N PHE A 536 -16.32 -4.14 -47.48
CA PHE A 536 -17.18 -3.67 -46.41
C PHE A 536 -17.52 -2.22 -46.67
N ALA A 537 -18.81 -1.86 -46.71
CA ALA A 537 -19.27 -0.50 -46.99
C ALA A 537 -20.29 -0.04 -45.95
N ASN A 538 -20.40 1.28 -45.77
CA ASN A 538 -21.39 1.92 -44.90
C ASN A 538 -22.70 2.28 -45.64
N ALA A 539 -22.76 2.07 -46.95
CA ALA A 539 -23.92 2.33 -47.79
C ALA A 539 -24.02 1.32 -48.95
N ALA A 540 -25.22 1.11 -49.47
CA ALA A 540 -25.49 0.15 -50.55
C ALA A 540 -24.72 0.44 -51.86
N THR A 541 -24.27 1.67 -52.11
CA THR A 541 -23.45 2.03 -53.29
C THR A 541 -22.10 2.63 -52.91
N GLY A 542 -21.72 2.59 -51.62
CA GLY A 542 -20.53 3.25 -51.08
C GLY A 542 -19.23 2.45 -51.27
N ALA A 543 -18.09 3.14 -51.28
CA ALA A 543 -16.76 2.51 -51.33
C ALA A 543 -16.44 1.70 -50.07
N SER A 544 -15.24 1.10 -50.03
CA SER A 544 -14.75 0.43 -48.83
C SER A 544 -14.71 1.40 -47.64
N ALA A 545 -15.23 0.98 -46.50
CA ALA A 545 -15.35 1.76 -45.27
C ALA A 545 -14.82 0.99 -44.07
N THR A 546 -14.38 1.71 -43.04
CA THR A 546 -13.94 1.12 -41.79
C THR A 546 -15.12 0.83 -40.86
N LEU A 547 -15.03 -0.27 -40.13
CA LEU A 547 -15.90 -0.58 -39.01
C LEU A 547 -15.43 0.20 -37.78
N PRO A 548 -16.32 0.97 -37.13
CA PRO A 548 -15.96 1.75 -35.94
C PRO A 548 -15.87 0.86 -34.71
N THR A 549 -15.32 1.42 -33.63
CA THR A 549 -15.35 0.82 -32.30
C THR A 549 -16.77 0.42 -31.88
N GLN A 550 -16.91 -0.75 -31.26
CA GLN A 550 -18.17 -1.28 -30.75
C GLN A 550 -18.14 -1.43 -29.22
N THR A 551 -19.32 -1.71 -28.65
CA THR A 551 -19.48 -2.09 -27.24
C THR A 551 -19.97 -3.53 -27.17
N ALA A 552 -19.36 -4.34 -26.30
CA ALA A 552 -19.66 -5.76 -26.19
C ALA A 552 -21.15 -6.00 -25.88
N GLY A 553 -21.76 -6.94 -26.59
CA GLY A 553 -23.19 -7.26 -26.52
C GLY A 553 -24.13 -6.24 -27.15
N THR A 554 -23.64 -5.12 -27.69
CA THR A 554 -24.45 -4.16 -28.46
C THR A 554 -24.36 -4.50 -29.95
N THR A 555 -25.50 -4.57 -30.63
CA THR A 555 -25.54 -4.82 -32.08
C THR A 555 -25.07 -3.57 -32.84
N SER A 556 -24.20 -3.77 -33.83
CA SER A 556 -23.70 -2.72 -34.71
C SER A 556 -24.83 -2.03 -35.49
N GLY A 557 -24.53 -0.84 -36.01
CA GLY A 557 -25.33 -0.27 -37.10
C GLY A 557 -25.36 -1.18 -38.34
N THR A 558 -26.17 -0.81 -39.33
CA THR A 558 -26.23 -1.54 -40.60
C THR A 558 -24.97 -1.26 -41.42
N THR A 559 -24.31 -2.33 -41.84
CA THR A 559 -23.16 -2.37 -42.74
C THR A 559 -23.54 -3.15 -44.00
N TYR A 560 -22.81 -2.99 -45.10
CA TYR A 560 -23.04 -3.72 -46.34
C TYR A 560 -21.80 -4.53 -46.71
N LEU A 561 -21.99 -5.81 -47.01
CA LEU A 561 -21.01 -6.59 -47.77
C LEU A 561 -21.33 -6.38 -49.24
N ARG A 562 -20.42 -5.79 -50.01
CA ARG A 562 -20.62 -5.59 -51.45
C ARG A 562 -19.73 -6.53 -52.25
N ALA A 563 -20.33 -7.24 -53.20
CA ALA A 563 -19.66 -8.05 -54.20
C ALA A 563 -19.50 -7.21 -55.47
N VAL A 564 -18.29 -6.74 -55.75
CA VAL A 564 -18.02 -5.82 -56.86
C VAL A 564 -17.08 -6.46 -57.87
N ARG A 565 -17.29 -6.17 -59.16
CA ARG A 565 -16.36 -6.49 -60.24
C ARG A 565 -16.17 -5.32 -61.18
N THR A 566 -15.03 -5.30 -61.86
CA THR A 566 -14.63 -4.27 -62.81
C THR A 566 -15.28 -4.56 -64.15
N ASN A 567 -16.09 -3.64 -64.67
CA ASN A 567 -16.66 -3.76 -66.00
C ASN A 567 -15.53 -3.70 -67.05
N THR A 568 -15.50 -4.66 -67.97
CA THR A 568 -14.41 -4.81 -68.94
C THR A 568 -14.33 -3.66 -69.94
N THR A 569 -15.44 -2.96 -70.19
CA THR A 569 -15.54 -1.83 -71.14
C THR A 569 -15.44 -0.48 -70.44
N THR A 570 -16.30 -0.21 -69.45
CA THR A 570 -16.40 1.11 -68.81
C THR A 570 -15.39 1.31 -67.68
N LYS A 571 -14.76 0.23 -67.20
CA LYS A 571 -13.88 0.19 -66.03
C LYS A 571 -14.54 0.62 -64.71
N ALA A 572 -15.85 0.88 -64.71
CA ALA A 572 -16.63 1.16 -63.52
C ALA A 572 -16.92 -0.12 -62.72
N CYS A 573 -17.21 0.02 -61.43
CA CYS A 573 -17.67 -1.12 -60.63
C CYS A 573 -19.13 -1.47 -60.95
N GLU A 574 -19.37 -2.76 -61.15
CA GLU A 574 -20.70 -3.35 -61.24
C GLU A 574 -20.85 -4.52 -60.25
N ALA A 575 -22.07 -5.02 -60.10
CA ALA A 575 -22.36 -6.15 -59.21
C ALA A 575 -21.67 -7.43 -59.69
N ALA A 576 -20.91 -8.08 -58.81
CA ALA A 576 -20.35 -9.42 -59.05
C ALA A 576 -21.33 -10.54 -58.67
N LEU A 577 -22.26 -10.26 -57.75
CA LEU A 577 -23.29 -11.20 -57.28
C LEU A 577 -24.64 -10.49 -57.21
N SER A 578 -25.72 -11.24 -57.36
CA SER A 578 -27.08 -10.80 -57.08
C SER A 578 -27.90 -11.95 -56.46
N GLY A 579 -29.02 -11.61 -55.83
CA GLY A 579 -29.91 -12.58 -55.18
C GLY A 579 -29.31 -13.19 -53.92
N THR A 580 -29.94 -14.23 -53.38
CA THR A 580 -29.46 -14.94 -52.20
C THR A 580 -28.27 -15.81 -52.52
N GLN A 581 -27.17 -15.57 -51.82
CA GLN A 581 -25.89 -16.26 -51.97
C GLN A 581 -25.40 -16.74 -50.61
N SER A 582 -24.87 -17.95 -50.55
CA SER A 582 -24.14 -18.42 -49.37
C SER A 582 -22.72 -17.86 -49.38
N VAL A 583 -22.30 -17.22 -48.28
CA VAL A 583 -20.99 -16.58 -48.09
C VAL A 583 -20.34 -17.14 -46.83
N SER A 584 -19.06 -17.49 -46.90
CA SER A 584 -18.27 -17.95 -45.76
C SER A 584 -17.83 -16.76 -44.91
N TRP A 585 -18.15 -16.77 -43.62
CA TRP A 585 -17.79 -15.72 -42.67
C TRP A 585 -16.92 -16.25 -41.53
N ALA A 586 -16.00 -15.41 -41.06
CA ALA A 586 -15.16 -15.72 -39.90
C ALA A 586 -14.83 -14.46 -39.09
N ALA A 587 -14.65 -14.64 -37.79
CA ALA A 587 -14.10 -13.63 -36.89
C ALA A 587 -12.68 -14.04 -36.52
N GLN A 588 -11.76 -13.08 -36.51
CA GLN A 588 -10.39 -13.26 -36.08
C GLN A 588 -10.11 -12.38 -34.86
N CYS A 589 -9.59 -12.96 -33.79
CA CYS A 589 -9.14 -12.18 -32.63
C CYS A 589 -7.70 -11.72 -32.85
N ASN A 590 -7.50 -10.41 -32.87
CA ASN A 590 -6.19 -9.79 -33.03
C ASN A 590 -5.55 -9.52 -31.67
N ASN A 591 -6.34 -9.01 -30.72
CA ASN A 591 -5.94 -8.79 -29.33
C ASN A 591 -7.16 -9.01 -28.40
N PRO A 592 -7.25 -10.12 -27.63
CA PRO A 592 -6.23 -11.15 -27.44
C PRO A 592 -5.90 -11.92 -28.73
N THR A 593 -4.70 -12.49 -28.80
CA THR A 593 -4.24 -13.27 -29.98
C THR A 593 -4.96 -14.61 -30.15
N THR A 594 -5.73 -15.02 -29.14
CA THR A 594 -6.57 -16.21 -29.14
C THR A 594 -7.95 -15.84 -28.63
N CYS A 595 -9.00 -16.23 -29.36
CA CYS A 595 -10.37 -15.98 -28.94
C CYS A 595 -10.74 -16.76 -27.66
N SER A 596 -11.79 -16.32 -26.99
CA SER A 596 -12.54 -17.11 -26.02
C SER A 596 -13.28 -18.26 -26.69
N THR A 597 -13.73 -19.22 -25.88
CA THR A 597 -14.51 -20.36 -26.36
C THR A 597 -15.94 -19.93 -26.73
N GLY A 598 -16.56 -20.59 -27.73
CA GLY A 598 -18.02 -20.48 -27.97
C GLY A 598 -18.50 -19.60 -29.13
N SER A 599 -17.63 -19.09 -30.01
CA SER A 599 -18.03 -18.28 -31.19
C SER A 599 -18.99 -17.13 -30.85
N LEU A 600 -18.49 -16.17 -30.06
CA LEU A 600 -19.29 -15.07 -29.50
C LEU A 600 -19.55 -13.91 -30.48
N MET A 601 -19.06 -14.00 -31.72
CA MET A 601 -19.38 -13.07 -32.81
C MET A 601 -20.56 -13.61 -33.62
N SER A 602 -21.57 -12.79 -33.86
CA SER A 602 -22.72 -13.17 -34.68
C SER A 602 -23.09 -12.10 -35.70
N LEU A 603 -23.67 -12.50 -36.85
CA LEU A 603 -24.21 -11.58 -37.86
C LEU A 603 -25.63 -11.92 -38.27
N THR A 604 -26.42 -10.90 -38.64
CA THR A 604 -27.81 -11.07 -39.08
C THR A 604 -27.94 -11.79 -40.42
N GLY A 605 -27.05 -11.51 -41.39
CA GLY A 605 -27.19 -11.94 -42.78
C GLY A 605 -28.56 -11.55 -43.36
N ASN A 606 -29.24 -12.49 -44.03
CA ASN A 606 -30.61 -12.33 -44.53
C ASN A 606 -31.72 -12.13 -43.49
N LYS A 607 -31.40 -12.23 -42.20
CA LYS A 607 -32.40 -12.16 -41.15
C LYS A 607 -32.65 -10.71 -40.74
N THR A 608 -33.90 -10.38 -40.45
CA THR A 608 -34.35 -9.01 -40.19
C THR A 608 -34.18 -8.57 -38.73
N THR A 609 -33.77 -9.46 -37.82
CA THR A 609 -33.60 -9.13 -36.38
C THR A 609 -32.32 -9.73 -35.79
N ALA A 610 -31.69 -8.98 -34.87
CA ALA A 610 -30.48 -9.40 -34.16
C ALA A 610 -30.65 -10.69 -33.32
N ALA A 611 -31.85 -10.95 -32.79
CA ALA A 611 -32.17 -12.15 -31.99
C ALA A 611 -32.10 -13.46 -32.79
N SER A 612 -31.92 -13.38 -34.10
CA SER A 612 -31.83 -14.54 -34.99
C SER A 612 -30.46 -14.65 -35.68
N SER A 613 -29.46 -13.86 -35.29
CA SER A 613 -28.14 -13.84 -35.93
C SER A 613 -27.44 -15.22 -35.93
N ASN A 614 -26.57 -15.45 -36.92
CA ASN A 614 -25.78 -16.66 -37.02
C ASN A 614 -24.45 -16.45 -36.29
N PRO A 615 -24.07 -17.28 -35.32
CA PRO A 615 -22.72 -17.26 -34.77
C PRO A 615 -21.72 -17.64 -35.87
N ILE A 616 -20.57 -16.97 -35.89
CA ILE A 616 -19.52 -17.25 -36.88
C ILE A 616 -18.25 -17.76 -36.21
N ALA A 617 -17.56 -18.64 -36.93
CA ALA A 617 -16.33 -19.28 -36.45
C ALA A 617 -15.30 -18.24 -35.99
N SER A 618 -14.79 -18.45 -34.78
CA SER A 618 -13.72 -17.64 -34.18
C SER A 618 -12.35 -18.24 -34.49
N ASN A 619 -11.39 -17.39 -34.85
CA ASN A 619 -10.06 -17.77 -35.31
C ASN A 619 -8.98 -16.99 -34.55
N PRO A 620 -7.81 -17.60 -34.29
CA PRO A 620 -6.69 -16.92 -33.63
C PRO A 620 -6.01 -15.90 -34.55
N ASN A 621 -5.15 -15.05 -33.99
CA ASN A 621 -4.42 -14.03 -34.75
C ASN A 621 -3.51 -14.64 -35.84
N ALA A 622 -3.10 -15.89 -35.69
CA ALA A 622 -2.26 -16.59 -36.68
C ALA A 622 -2.92 -16.77 -38.06
N GLY A 623 -4.25 -16.67 -38.16
CA GLY A 623 -4.96 -16.70 -39.43
C GLY A 623 -6.34 -17.31 -39.34
N VAL A 624 -7.09 -17.24 -40.45
CA VAL A 624 -8.44 -17.80 -40.57
C VAL A 624 -8.36 -19.20 -41.19
N SER A 625 -8.76 -20.21 -40.42
CA SER A 625 -8.81 -21.61 -40.86
C SER A 625 -10.21 -22.22 -40.77
N SER A 626 -11.13 -21.57 -40.05
CA SER A 626 -12.53 -21.99 -39.91
C SER A 626 -13.48 -20.85 -40.28
N SER A 627 -14.58 -21.20 -40.94
CA SER A 627 -15.62 -20.26 -41.37
C SER A 627 -17.01 -20.87 -41.27
N THR A 628 -18.03 -20.01 -41.23
CA THR A 628 -19.44 -20.40 -41.17
C THR A 628 -20.18 -19.83 -42.38
N LEU A 629 -20.99 -20.65 -43.05
CA LEU A 629 -21.80 -20.18 -44.17
C LEU A 629 -23.00 -19.37 -43.67
N VAL A 630 -23.15 -18.16 -44.19
CA VAL A 630 -24.27 -17.26 -43.93
C VAL A 630 -24.89 -16.85 -45.26
N ASN A 631 -26.22 -17.00 -45.37
CA ASN A 631 -26.96 -16.54 -46.54
C ASN A 631 -27.09 -15.01 -46.53
N MET A 632 -26.66 -14.39 -47.63
CA MET A 632 -26.63 -12.95 -47.89
C MET A 632 -27.40 -12.66 -49.18
N THR A 633 -28.30 -11.68 -49.18
CA THR A 633 -29.10 -11.30 -50.37
C THR A 633 -28.54 -10.03 -50.94
N PHE A 634 -27.91 -10.16 -52.10
CA PHE A 634 -27.29 -9.08 -52.83
C PHE A 634 -28.32 -8.41 -53.74
N ASP A 635 -28.44 -7.08 -53.65
CA ASP A 635 -29.28 -6.28 -54.53
C ASP A 635 -28.66 -6.14 -55.95
N ALA A 636 -29.27 -5.32 -56.81
CA ALA A 636 -28.78 -5.06 -58.17
C ALA A 636 -27.42 -4.33 -58.21
N ASN A 637 -27.00 -3.72 -57.10
CA ASN A 637 -25.69 -3.08 -56.94
C ASN A 637 -24.63 -4.05 -56.38
N GLY A 638 -25.02 -5.31 -56.16
CA GLY A 638 -24.19 -6.32 -55.54
C GLY A 638 -23.99 -6.07 -54.05
N SER A 639 -24.98 -5.51 -53.35
CA SER A 639 -24.87 -5.13 -51.94
C SER A 639 -25.82 -5.92 -51.05
N ALA A 640 -25.29 -6.49 -49.96
CA ALA A 640 -26.06 -7.24 -48.97
C ALA A 640 -25.93 -6.58 -47.58
N PRO A 641 -27.02 -6.07 -46.98
CA PRO A 641 -26.99 -5.47 -45.65
C PRO A 641 -26.78 -6.53 -44.56
N PHE A 642 -26.04 -6.18 -43.51
CA PHE A 642 -25.90 -6.97 -42.30
C PHE A 642 -25.59 -6.08 -41.10
N SER A 643 -25.90 -6.60 -39.91
CA SER A 643 -25.40 -6.08 -38.63
C SER A 643 -24.73 -7.23 -37.88
N PHE A 644 -23.85 -6.89 -36.93
CA PHE A 644 -23.12 -7.88 -36.13
C PHE A 644 -23.14 -7.54 -34.65
N ASN A 645 -22.89 -8.52 -33.80
CA ASN A 645 -22.81 -8.37 -32.35
C ASN A 645 -21.68 -9.26 -31.84
N TYR A 646 -20.79 -8.68 -31.03
CA TYR A 646 -19.76 -9.44 -30.34
C TYR A 646 -20.06 -9.47 -28.85
N ALA A 647 -20.37 -10.64 -28.31
CA ALA A 647 -20.64 -10.84 -26.89
C ALA A 647 -19.34 -11.04 -26.07
N ASP A 648 -18.24 -10.43 -26.53
CA ASP A 648 -16.95 -10.40 -25.84
C ASP A 648 -16.20 -9.11 -26.19
N THR A 649 -14.99 -8.96 -25.67
CA THR A 649 -14.16 -7.77 -25.80
C THR A 649 -12.85 -8.04 -26.55
N GLY A 650 -12.19 -6.97 -26.98
CA GLY A 650 -10.87 -6.99 -27.62
C GLY A 650 -10.87 -6.36 -29.02
N GLN A 651 -9.72 -6.46 -29.69
CA GLN A 651 -9.55 -6.10 -31.10
C GLN A 651 -9.83 -7.31 -31.99
N VAL A 652 -10.70 -7.14 -32.97
CA VAL A 652 -11.14 -8.21 -33.87
C VAL A 652 -11.21 -7.76 -35.34
N THR A 653 -11.18 -8.72 -36.25
CA THR A 653 -11.35 -8.53 -37.70
C THR A 653 -12.43 -9.48 -38.23
N LEU A 654 -13.30 -9.00 -39.11
CA LEU A 654 -14.27 -9.83 -39.83
C LEU A 654 -13.73 -10.23 -41.21
N TRP A 655 -13.98 -11.47 -41.60
CA TRP A 655 -13.59 -12.04 -42.88
C TRP A 655 -14.80 -12.58 -43.63
N ALA A 656 -14.85 -12.34 -44.94
CA ALA A 656 -15.87 -12.87 -45.83
C ALA A 656 -15.22 -13.46 -47.09
N SER A 657 -15.66 -14.64 -47.51
CA SER A 657 -15.19 -15.26 -48.75
C SER A 657 -16.28 -16.08 -49.46
N LYS A 658 -16.12 -16.24 -50.77
CA LYS A 658 -16.95 -17.08 -51.63
C LYS A 658 -16.08 -17.67 -52.73
N ALA A 659 -16.08 -18.99 -52.84
CA ALA A 659 -15.36 -19.68 -53.91
C ALA A 659 -15.95 -19.36 -55.29
N ALA A 660 -15.12 -19.47 -56.34
CA ALA A 660 -15.58 -19.38 -57.72
C ALA A 660 -16.61 -20.48 -58.03
N GLY A 661 -17.59 -20.18 -58.89
CA GLY A 661 -18.63 -21.11 -59.29
C GLY A 661 -19.82 -20.42 -59.98
N GLY A 662 -20.41 -21.09 -60.98
CA GLY A 662 -21.45 -20.49 -61.84
C GLY A 662 -20.86 -19.35 -62.68
N ASP A 663 -21.55 -18.20 -62.71
CA ASP A 663 -21.11 -16.98 -63.42
C ASP A 663 -19.95 -16.24 -62.72
N LEU A 664 -19.58 -16.66 -61.50
CA LEU A 664 -18.46 -16.10 -60.75
C LEU A 664 -17.17 -16.86 -61.12
N LEU A 665 -16.36 -16.26 -61.98
CA LEU A 665 -15.14 -16.87 -62.53
C LEU A 665 -13.93 -16.82 -61.58
N SER A 666 -13.93 -15.92 -60.59
CA SER A 666 -12.86 -15.76 -59.59
C SER A 666 -13.43 -15.75 -58.18
N ALA A 667 -12.67 -16.27 -57.21
CA ALA A 667 -13.10 -16.26 -55.81
C ALA A 667 -13.17 -14.82 -55.27
N LEU A 668 -14.18 -14.53 -54.46
CA LEU A 668 -14.30 -13.25 -53.77
C LEU A 668 -13.82 -13.40 -52.33
N ALA A 669 -12.98 -12.48 -51.85
CA ALA A 669 -12.54 -12.45 -50.46
C ALA A 669 -12.32 -11.01 -50.00
N ALA A 670 -12.57 -10.76 -48.71
CA ALA A 670 -12.24 -9.51 -48.04
C ALA A 670 -12.09 -9.71 -46.53
N SER A 671 -11.33 -8.81 -45.91
CA SER A 671 -11.32 -8.56 -44.47
C SER A 671 -11.77 -7.13 -44.19
N SER A 672 -12.36 -6.92 -43.01
CA SER A 672 -12.54 -5.56 -42.47
C SER A 672 -11.19 -5.00 -42.00
N ASN A 673 -11.18 -3.72 -41.60
CA ASN A 673 -10.14 -3.25 -40.67
C ASN A 673 -10.25 -4.01 -39.34
N ALA A 674 -9.15 -4.04 -38.58
CA ALA A 674 -9.22 -4.34 -37.16
C ALA A 674 -10.02 -3.22 -36.46
N PHE A 675 -10.94 -3.60 -35.58
CA PHE A 675 -11.73 -2.66 -34.77
C PHE A 675 -11.81 -3.15 -33.33
N ILE A 676 -11.97 -2.19 -32.40
CA ILE A 676 -12.05 -2.48 -30.97
C ILE A 676 -13.51 -2.72 -30.57
N VAL A 677 -13.74 -3.74 -29.75
CA VAL A 677 -14.97 -3.93 -29.00
C VAL A 677 -14.62 -3.81 -27.52
N LYS A 678 -15.08 -2.75 -26.86
CA LYS A 678 -14.82 -2.56 -25.42
C LYS A 678 -15.88 -3.24 -24.56
N PRO A 679 -15.60 -3.59 -23.29
CA PRO A 679 -16.64 -4.06 -22.38
C PRO A 679 -17.76 -3.02 -22.24
N GLY A 680 -18.99 -3.49 -22.02
CA GLY A 680 -20.14 -2.62 -21.74
C GLY A 680 -20.06 -1.95 -20.38
N GLY A 681 -19.34 -2.55 -19.43
CA GLY A 681 -19.04 -1.98 -18.12
C GLY A 681 -18.42 -3.00 -17.19
N PHE A 682 -18.30 -2.62 -15.91
CA PHE A 682 -17.92 -3.54 -14.84
C PHE A 682 -19.05 -3.69 -13.82
N THR A 683 -19.12 -4.86 -13.19
CA THR A 683 -20.01 -5.13 -12.07
C THR A 683 -19.25 -5.77 -10.93
N VAL A 684 -19.60 -5.42 -9.69
CA VAL A 684 -19.10 -6.12 -8.49
C VAL A 684 -20.23 -6.98 -7.93
N SER A 685 -20.00 -8.28 -7.77
CA SER A 685 -21.05 -9.20 -7.36
C SER A 685 -21.34 -9.06 -5.86
N ALA A 686 -22.57 -8.69 -5.48
CA ALA A 686 -22.91 -8.44 -4.08
C ALA A 686 -22.67 -9.64 -3.16
N SER A 687 -22.93 -10.86 -3.66
CA SER A 687 -22.70 -12.11 -2.90
C SER A 687 -21.23 -12.43 -2.67
N SER A 688 -20.33 -11.84 -3.47
CA SER A 688 -18.88 -12.00 -3.33
C SER A 688 -18.28 -11.06 -2.30
N ILE A 689 -19.05 -10.07 -1.83
CA ILE A 689 -18.61 -9.13 -0.80
C ILE A 689 -18.81 -9.80 0.57
N LYS A 690 -17.73 -10.36 1.11
CA LYS A 690 -17.74 -11.07 2.38
C LYS A 690 -16.41 -10.95 3.10
N ARG A 691 -16.38 -11.17 4.41
CA ARG A 691 -15.11 -11.25 5.16
C ARG A 691 -14.23 -12.36 4.57
N THR A 692 -12.93 -12.12 4.51
CA THR A 692 -11.99 -13.15 4.04
C THR A 692 -11.80 -14.23 5.10
N ALA A 693 -11.66 -13.82 6.37
CA ALA A 693 -11.54 -14.72 7.50
C ALA A 693 -12.86 -15.44 7.83
N SER A 694 -12.75 -16.65 8.39
CA SER A 694 -13.89 -17.40 8.93
C SER A 694 -14.66 -16.56 9.97
N PRO A 695 -16.00 -16.53 9.96
CA PRO A 695 -16.91 -17.42 9.22
C PRO A 695 -17.35 -16.88 7.84
N GLN A 696 -16.58 -15.95 7.25
CA GLN A 696 -16.85 -15.39 5.91
C GLN A 696 -18.23 -14.74 5.79
N LEU A 697 -18.60 -13.93 6.80
CA LEU A 697 -19.87 -13.20 6.84
C LEU A 697 -20.05 -12.38 5.57
N THR A 698 -21.21 -12.53 4.93
CA THR A 698 -21.63 -11.70 3.79
C THR A 698 -21.88 -10.27 4.26
N ASN A 699 -21.61 -9.31 3.37
CA ASN A 699 -21.91 -7.91 3.61
C ASN A 699 -23.39 -7.72 4.01
N PRO A 700 -23.66 -7.16 5.21
CA PRO A 700 -25.03 -6.95 5.67
C PRO A 700 -25.70 -5.73 5.03
N ALA A 701 -24.98 -4.96 4.22
CA ALA A 701 -25.48 -3.76 3.54
C ALA A 701 -26.15 -2.77 4.50
N ALA A 702 -25.46 -2.47 5.61
CA ALA A 702 -25.97 -1.52 6.61
C ALA A 702 -26.37 -0.19 5.96
N ALA A 703 -27.53 0.36 6.35
CA ALA A 703 -27.99 1.67 5.90
C ALA A 703 -27.40 2.80 6.75
N ASP A 704 -27.16 2.54 8.04
CA ASP A 704 -26.71 3.50 9.04
C ASP A 704 -25.95 2.83 10.18
N ALA A 705 -25.66 3.59 11.24
CA ALA A 705 -24.94 3.11 12.40
C ALA A 705 -25.67 2.02 13.22
N ALA A 706 -27.00 1.87 13.08
CA ALA A 706 -27.77 0.81 13.73
C ALA A 706 -27.68 -0.53 12.99
N GLY A 707 -27.18 -0.52 11.75
CA GLY A 707 -26.97 -1.73 10.97
C GLY A 707 -25.92 -2.69 11.55
N ASN A 708 -26.05 -3.96 11.17
CA ASN A 708 -25.19 -5.05 11.60
C ASN A 708 -23.72 -4.82 11.21
N GLN A 709 -22.83 -5.34 12.05
CA GLN A 709 -21.40 -5.34 11.80
C GLN A 709 -21.05 -6.19 10.58
N PHE A 710 -20.12 -5.69 9.78
CA PHE A 710 -19.54 -6.44 8.68
C PHE A 710 -18.14 -6.94 9.03
N VAL A 711 -17.15 -6.05 9.02
CA VAL A 711 -15.73 -6.39 9.14
C VAL A 711 -15.02 -5.30 9.94
N LYS A 712 -13.96 -5.65 10.67
CA LYS A 712 -13.18 -4.65 11.40
C LYS A 712 -12.46 -3.72 10.43
N ALA A 713 -12.30 -2.46 10.82
CA ALA A 713 -11.49 -1.52 10.08
C ALA A 713 -10.07 -2.08 9.90
N GLY A 714 -9.56 -2.05 8.67
CA GLY A 714 -8.25 -2.59 8.28
C GLY A 714 -8.21 -4.11 8.09
N GLU A 715 -9.26 -4.86 8.42
CA GLU A 715 -9.34 -6.30 8.15
C GLU A 715 -9.74 -6.56 6.69
N ALA A 716 -9.25 -7.67 6.13
CA ALA A 716 -9.47 -8.04 4.74
C ALA A 716 -10.90 -8.55 4.48
N PHE A 717 -11.47 -8.13 3.35
CA PHE A 717 -12.70 -8.66 2.77
C PHE A 717 -12.49 -9.00 1.29
N THR A 718 -13.38 -9.81 0.74
CA THR A 718 -13.34 -10.26 -0.65
C THR A 718 -14.32 -9.45 -1.50
N ALA A 719 -14.04 -9.31 -2.79
CA ALA A 719 -15.01 -8.91 -3.81
C ALA A 719 -14.62 -9.50 -5.18
N THR A 720 -15.61 -9.84 -5.99
CA THR A 720 -15.44 -10.30 -7.37
C THR A 720 -15.93 -9.23 -8.32
N VAL A 721 -15.03 -8.79 -9.20
CA VAL A 721 -15.32 -7.83 -10.27
C VAL A 721 -15.39 -8.58 -11.58
N SER A 722 -16.39 -8.28 -12.41
CA SER A 722 -16.58 -8.86 -13.74
C SER A 722 -16.64 -7.75 -14.79
N ALA A 723 -15.87 -7.91 -15.86
CA ALA A 723 -16.08 -7.16 -17.11
C ALA A 723 -17.27 -7.78 -17.83
N VAL A 724 -18.25 -6.94 -18.20
CA VAL A 724 -19.51 -7.42 -18.75
C VAL A 724 -19.85 -6.74 -20.07
N THR A 725 -20.61 -7.45 -20.89
CA THR A 725 -21.34 -6.90 -22.02
C THR A 725 -22.40 -5.90 -21.54
N SER A 726 -22.95 -5.12 -22.46
CA SER A 726 -24.12 -4.26 -22.22
C SER A 726 -25.35 -5.01 -21.68
N GLY A 727 -25.42 -6.33 -21.86
CA GLY A 727 -26.44 -7.21 -21.29
C GLY A 727 -26.09 -7.85 -19.93
N GLY A 728 -24.94 -7.52 -19.33
CA GLY A 728 -24.52 -8.04 -18.02
C GLY A 728 -23.85 -9.42 -18.04
N VAL A 729 -23.61 -10.01 -19.22
CA VAL A 729 -22.88 -11.27 -19.37
C VAL A 729 -21.38 -11.01 -19.35
N ALA A 730 -20.58 -11.83 -18.66
CA ALA A 730 -19.13 -11.68 -18.58
C ALA A 730 -18.47 -11.71 -19.98
N THR A 731 -17.37 -10.97 -20.15
CA THR A 731 -16.55 -10.92 -21.39
C THR A 731 -15.22 -11.67 -21.17
N PRO A 732 -15.12 -12.97 -21.51
CA PRO A 732 -13.96 -13.81 -21.19
C PRO A 732 -12.61 -13.38 -21.76
N ASN A 733 -12.60 -12.55 -22.80
CA ASN A 733 -11.36 -12.01 -23.35
C ASN A 733 -10.74 -10.91 -22.48
N PHE A 734 -11.51 -10.27 -21.59
CA PHE A 734 -10.97 -9.21 -20.75
C PHE A 734 -9.88 -9.75 -19.82
N GLY A 735 -8.72 -9.09 -19.81
CA GLY A 735 -7.52 -9.53 -19.08
C GLY A 735 -6.65 -10.53 -19.84
N ARG A 736 -6.98 -10.86 -21.10
CA ARG A 736 -6.15 -11.70 -21.99
C ARG A 736 -5.46 -10.89 -23.08
N GLU A 737 -5.63 -9.58 -23.08
CA GLU A 737 -4.98 -8.71 -24.04
C GLU A 737 -3.45 -8.87 -23.98
N THR A 738 -2.73 -8.54 -25.06
CA THR A 738 -1.26 -8.62 -25.12
C THR A 738 -0.61 -7.87 -23.96
N VAL A 739 -1.20 -6.72 -23.58
CA VAL A 739 -0.97 -6.06 -22.29
C VAL A 739 -2.30 -6.12 -21.52
N PRO A 740 -2.44 -7.01 -20.51
CA PRO A 740 -3.71 -7.20 -19.81
C PRO A 740 -4.23 -5.94 -19.12
N GLU A 741 -5.50 -5.62 -19.37
CA GLU A 741 -6.15 -4.42 -18.84
C GLU A 741 -6.63 -4.60 -17.38
N GLY A 742 -6.27 -3.66 -16.50
CA GLY A 742 -6.59 -3.69 -15.06
C GLY A 742 -7.83 -2.89 -14.67
N VAL A 743 -8.35 -3.14 -13.46
CA VAL A 743 -9.49 -2.42 -12.90
C VAL A 743 -9.14 -1.85 -11.53
N THR A 744 -9.50 -0.60 -11.28
CA THR A 744 -9.41 0.05 -9.96
C THR A 744 -10.79 0.13 -9.31
N LEU A 745 -10.87 -0.30 -8.04
CA LEU A 745 -12.03 -0.12 -7.17
C LEU A 745 -11.83 1.11 -6.29
N THR A 746 -12.66 2.13 -6.49
CA THR A 746 -12.67 3.33 -5.66
C THR A 746 -13.73 3.23 -4.57
N ALA A 747 -13.33 3.46 -3.32
CA ALA A 747 -14.24 3.56 -2.19
C ALA A 747 -14.80 4.98 -2.04
N ASN A 748 -16.10 5.09 -1.81
CA ASN A 748 -16.76 6.32 -1.44
C ASN A 748 -17.49 6.17 -0.10
N LEU A 749 -17.31 7.12 0.81
CA LEU A 749 -17.94 7.12 2.12
C LEU A 749 -19.43 7.46 2.00
N VAL A 750 -20.28 6.57 2.52
CA VAL A 750 -21.73 6.79 2.65
C VAL A 750 -22.06 7.35 4.03
N ALA A 751 -21.50 6.76 5.08
CA ALA A 751 -21.73 7.18 6.47
C ALA A 751 -20.53 6.86 7.37
N PRO A 752 -20.22 7.70 8.38
CA PRO A 752 -20.90 8.95 8.72
C PRO A 752 -20.67 10.05 7.68
N ALA A 753 -21.71 10.85 7.39
CA ALA A 753 -21.60 11.96 6.45
C ALA A 753 -20.58 12.99 6.93
N GLY A 754 -19.73 13.48 6.01
CA GLY A 754 -18.62 14.39 6.35
C GLY A 754 -17.44 13.73 7.07
N GLY A 755 -17.45 12.40 7.22
CA GLY A 755 -16.33 11.65 7.77
C GLY A 755 -15.13 11.57 6.81
N THR A 756 -14.06 10.95 7.29
CA THR A 756 -12.85 10.67 6.51
C THR A 756 -13.12 9.54 5.51
N ASN A 757 -12.96 9.81 4.21
CA ASN A 757 -13.00 8.80 3.16
C ASN A 757 -11.58 8.35 2.79
N SER A 758 -11.04 7.40 3.54
CA SER A 758 -9.72 6.82 3.23
C SER A 758 -9.76 6.00 1.93
N ALA A 759 -8.63 5.96 1.23
CA ALA A 759 -8.47 5.10 0.06
C ALA A 759 -8.63 3.61 0.42
N LEU A 760 -9.17 2.84 -0.53
CA LEU A 760 -9.24 1.39 -0.41
C LEU A 760 -7.83 0.80 -0.60
N THR A 761 -7.39 -0.03 0.33
CA THR A 761 -6.13 -0.77 0.18
C THR A 761 -6.36 -1.98 -0.72
N ASN A 762 -5.39 -2.24 -1.61
CA ASN A 762 -5.46 -3.30 -2.63
C ASN A 762 -6.64 -3.15 -3.61
N GLY A 763 -7.11 -1.91 -3.83
CA GLY A 763 -8.23 -1.63 -4.74
C GLY A 763 -7.90 -1.79 -6.23
N GLU A 764 -6.62 -1.85 -6.60
CA GLU A 764 -6.19 -2.08 -7.98
C GLU A 764 -6.06 -3.59 -8.28
N ILE A 765 -6.71 -4.02 -9.34
CA ILE A 765 -6.79 -5.41 -9.80
C ILE A 765 -6.00 -5.52 -11.10
N ALA A 766 -4.91 -6.28 -11.07
CA ALA A 766 -4.10 -6.54 -12.26
C ALA A 766 -4.94 -7.25 -13.34
N GLY A 767 -4.75 -6.87 -14.61
CA GLY A 767 -5.56 -7.43 -15.70
C GLY A 767 -5.44 -8.94 -15.86
N GLY A 768 -4.25 -9.50 -15.62
CA GLY A 768 -4.04 -10.96 -15.63
C GLY A 768 -4.89 -11.72 -14.61
N SER A 769 -5.46 -11.06 -13.59
CA SER A 769 -6.34 -11.67 -12.59
C SER A 769 -7.74 -11.98 -13.09
N PHE A 770 -8.20 -11.41 -14.21
CA PHE A 770 -9.52 -11.70 -14.81
C PHE A 770 -9.55 -13.01 -15.62
N GLY A 771 -8.36 -13.62 -15.80
CA GLY A 771 -8.06 -14.89 -16.45
C GLY A 771 -9.24 -15.62 -17.09
N GLY A 772 -9.36 -15.56 -18.42
CA GLY A 772 -10.21 -16.42 -19.26
C GLY A 772 -11.71 -16.49 -18.94
N THR A 773 -12.17 -15.79 -17.91
CA THR A 773 -13.54 -15.78 -17.41
C THR A 773 -14.12 -14.37 -17.40
N GLY A 774 -13.28 -13.36 -17.65
CA GLY A 774 -13.67 -11.95 -17.59
C GLY A 774 -14.00 -11.50 -16.17
N SER A 775 -13.55 -12.24 -15.15
CA SER A 775 -13.86 -11.97 -13.74
C SER A 775 -12.66 -12.23 -12.83
N ALA A 776 -12.42 -11.33 -11.87
CA ALA A 776 -11.34 -11.41 -10.90
C ALA A 776 -11.89 -11.33 -9.47
N THR A 777 -11.43 -12.22 -8.59
CA THR A 777 -11.75 -12.15 -7.15
C THR A 777 -10.55 -11.67 -6.37
N VAL A 778 -10.71 -10.55 -5.67
CA VAL A 778 -9.70 -10.01 -4.75
C VAL A 778 -10.11 -10.41 -3.34
N SER A 779 -9.19 -10.99 -2.58
CA SER A 779 -9.44 -11.46 -1.21
C SER A 779 -8.76 -10.61 -0.12
N THR A 780 -8.05 -9.57 -0.52
CA THR A 780 -7.19 -8.74 0.33
C THR A 780 -7.63 -7.29 0.40
N LEU A 781 -8.84 -6.95 -0.07
CA LEU A 781 -9.37 -5.58 0.02
C LEU A 781 -9.49 -5.20 1.49
N SER A 782 -9.03 -4.01 1.86
CA SER A 782 -9.25 -3.50 3.22
C SER A 782 -9.50 -2.00 3.21
N TRP A 783 -10.31 -1.55 4.17
CA TRP A 783 -10.62 -0.15 4.39
C TRP A 783 -10.39 0.18 5.86
N ASN A 784 -9.60 1.21 6.12
CA ASN A 784 -8.96 1.43 7.42
C ASN A 784 -9.79 2.30 8.38
N GLU A 785 -11.05 2.61 8.04
CA GLU A 785 -11.93 3.49 8.80
C GLU A 785 -13.23 2.80 9.25
N VAL A 786 -13.93 3.46 10.17
CA VAL A 786 -15.29 3.08 10.61
C VAL A 786 -16.32 3.68 9.67
N GLY A 787 -17.40 2.95 9.39
CA GLY A 787 -18.47 3.49 8.56
C GLY A 787 -19.05 2.52 7.55
N ILE A 788 -19.59 3.08 6.48
CA ILE A 788 -20.28 2.41 5.39
C ILE A 788 -19.76 3.03 4.11
N ILE A 789 -19.37 2.22 3.14
CA ILE A 789 -18.83 2.68 1.85
C ILE A 789 -19.60 2.06 0.68
N THR A 790 -19.41 2.62 -0.51
CA THR A 790 -19.70 1.94 -1.79
C THR A 790 -18.42 1.80 -2.59
N LEU A 791 -18.35 0.80 -3.48
CA LEU A 791 -17.25 0.66 -4.44
C LEU A 791 -17.71 0.99 -5.85
N THR A 792 -16.87 1.68 -6.61
CA THR A 792 -17.08 1.90 -8.05
C THR A 792 -15.87 1.38 -8.83
N PRO A 793 -16.03 0.39 -9.71
CA PRO A 793 -14.97 -0.08 -10.59
C PRO A 793 -14.78 0.81 -11.82
N SER A 794 -13.54 1.03 -12.25
CA SER A 794 -13.18 1.64 -13.53
C SER A 794 -11.86 1.06 -14.06
N LEU A 795 -11.60 1.20 -15.36
CA LEU A 795 -10.26 0.89 -15.90
C LEU A 795 -9.18 1.69 -15.17
N THR A 796 -8.07 1.03 -14.89
CA THR A 796 -6.95 1.64 -14.13
C THR A 796 -6.30 2.80 -14.91
N ASP A 797 -6.09 2.64 -16.21
CA ASP A 797 -5.46 3.66 -17.07
C ASP A 797 -6.47 4.58 -17.79
N GLY A 798 -7.77 4.28 -17.64
CA GLY A 798 -8.86 5.01 -18.24
C GLY A 798 -9.02 4.80 -19.76
N ASN A 799 -8.42 3.77 -20.37
CA ASN A 799 -8.50 3.59 -21.82
C ASN A 799 -8.37 2.13 -22.30
N TYR A 800 -9.47 1.54 -22.76
CA TYR A 800 -9.43 0.18 -23.30
C TYR A 800 -8.91 0.12 -24.75
N LEU A 801 -7.65 -0.26 -24.98
CA LEU A 801 -7.06 -0.40 -26.32
C LEU A 801 -7.27 0.82 -27.25
N GLY A 802 -7.28 2.04 -26.71
CA GLY A 802 -7.52 3.28 -27.47
C GLY A 802 -8.99 3.66 -27.67
N ALA A 803 -9.94 2.88 -27.15
CA ALA A 803 -11.39 3.11 -27.26
C ALA A 803 -12.00 3.96 -26.11
N GLY A 804 -11.15 4.52 -25.25
CA GLY A 804 -11.52 5.34 -24.10
C GLY A 804 -11.95 4.53 -22.87
N ASN A 805 -12.35 5.24 -21.83
CA ASN A 805 -12.61 4.66 -20.51
C ASN A 805 -13.83 3.73 -20.49
N VAL A 806 -13.79 2.77 -19.58
CA VAL A 806 -14.89 1.88 -19.19
C VAL A 806 -15.06 2.00 -17.70
N THR A 807 -16.27 2.34 -17.28
CA THR A 807 -16.66 2.42 -15.86
C THR A 807 -17.70 1.36 -15.57
N GLY A 808 -17.90 1.04 -14.29
CA GLY A 808 -18.92 0.11 -13.87
C GLY A 808 -19.91 0.69 -12.88
N THR A 809 -20.84 -0.17 -12.49
CA THR A 809 -21.94 0.20 -11.60
C THR A 809 -21.45 0.29 -10.16
N THR A 810 -21.74 1.39 -9.48
CA THR A 810 -21.48 1.55 -8.05
C THR A 810 -22.25 0.48 -7.26
N THR A 811 -21.60 -0.16 -6.29
CA THR A 811 -22.24 -1.17 -5.44
C THR A 811 -23.31 -0.56 -4.55
N GLY A 812 -24.16 -1.42 -3.97
CA GLY A 812 -24.88 -1.05 -2.74
C GLY A 812 -23.92 -0.80 -1.58
N ASN A 813 -24.48 -0.46 -0.42
CA ASN A 813 -23.73 -0.21 0.81
C ASN A 813 -22.89 -1.42 1.22
N ILE A 814 -21.65 -1.17 1.60
CA ILE A 814 -20.71 -2.13 2.18
C ILE A 814 -20.37 -1.67 3.59
N GLY A 815 -20.61 -2.54 4.57
CA GLY A 815 -20.46 -2.21 5.98
C GLY A 815 -21.62 -2.75 6.79
N ARG A 816 -21.61 -2.58 8.12
CA ARG A 816 -20.84 -1.54 8.82
C ARG A 816 -19.43 -1.98 9.21
N PHE A 817 -18.43 -1.18 8.85
CA PHE A 817 -17.06 -1.27 9.38
C PHE A 817 -17.00 -0.68 10.79
N PHE A 818 -16.27 -1.33 11.69
CA PHE A 818 -16.16 -0.97 13.11
C PHE A 818 -14.71 -1.13 13.61
N PRO A 819 -14.28 -0.51 14.72
CA PRO A 819 -12.89 -0.63 15.19
C PRO A 819 -12.51 -2.07 15.52
N ASP A 820 -11.21 -2.36 15.48
CA ASP A 820 -10.69 -3.66 15.94
C ASP A 820 -10.60 -3.72 17.47
N HIS A 821 -10.01 -2.68 18.07
CA HIS A 821 -9.79 -2.60 19.52
C HIS A 821 -9.73 -1.15 20.01
N PHE A 822 -9.73 -0.98 21.33
CA PHE A 822 -9.44 0.28 21.99
C PHE A 822 -8.01 0.29 22.56
N ALA A 823 -7.41 1.47 22.66
CA ALA A 823 -6.15 1.69 23.36
C ALA A 823 -6.31 2.77 24.45
N VAL A 824 -5.53 2.66 25.52
CA VAL A 824 -5.46 3.64 26.60
C VAL A 824 -4.15 4.43 26.50
N THR A 825 -4.25 5.74 26.56
CA THR A 825 -3.14 6.61 26.99
C THR A 825 -3.38 7.00 28.44
N GLN A 826 -2.43 6.67 29.31
CA GLN A 826 -2.53 6.97 30.74
C GLN A 826 -2.63 8.48 30.96
N GLY A 827 -3.54 8.88 31.85
CA GLY A 827 -3.57 10.24 32.37
C GLY A 827 -3.21 10.25 33.86
N VAL A 828 -3.96 11.05 34.62
CA VAL A 828 -3.61 11.37 36.01
C VAL A 828 -4.66 10.79 36.96
N ALA A 829 -4.19 10.19 38.06
CA ALA A 829 -5.02 9.85 39.20
C ALA A 829 -5.02 11.01 40.20
N THR A 830 -6.20 11.52 40.53
CA THR A 830 -6.40 12.64 41.46
C THR A 830 -7.05 12.11 42.74
N PRO A 831 -6.34 12.10 43.88
CA PRO A 831 -6.91 11.69 45.15
C PRO A 831 -8.07 12.59 45.60
N ALA A 832 -9.04 12.04 46.33
CA ALA A 832 -10.24 12.76 46.76
C ALA A 832 -9.97 13.83 47.84
N CYS A 833 -8.90 13.69 48.62
CA CYS A 833 -8.55 14.61 49.69
C CYS A 833 -7.31 15.44 49.36
N SER A 834 -7.51 16.75 49.22
CA SER A 834 -6.43 17.73 49.00
C SER A 834 -5.53 17.43 47.78
N ASN A 835 -5.95 16.55 46.86
CA ASN A 835 -5.12 15.95 45.82
C ASN A 835 -3.87 15.20 46.34
N VAL A 836 -3.83 14.80 47.61
CA VAL A 836 -2.68 14.11 48.23
C VAL A 836 -2.98 12.64 48.48
N PHE A 837 -4.16 12.30 49.00
CA PHE A 837 -4.55 10.93 49.31
C PHE A 837 -6.08 10.77 49.27
N SER A 838 -6.57 9.54 49.34
CA SER A 838 -8.00 9.26 49.58
C SER A 838 -8.15 8.33 50.78
N TYR A 839 -9.21 8.44 51.56
CA TYR A 839 -9.49 7.43 52.57
C TYR A 839 -10.16 6.20 51.96
N PHE A 840 -9.91 5.01 52.52
CA PHE A 840 -10.74 3.85 52.22
C PHE A 840 -12.20 4.11 52.63
N GLY A 841 -13.11 3.94 51.68
CA GLY A 841 -14.52 4.27 51.78
C GLY A 841 -14.85 5.71 51.41
N GLN A 842 -13.88 6.58 51.11
CA GLN A 842 -14.15 7.93 50.61
C GLN A 842 -14.46 7.87 49.11
N ASP A 843 -15.59 8.45 48.73
CA ASP A 843 -15.97 8.56 47.32
C ASP A 843 -15.18 9.67 46.60
N GLY A 844 -14.91 9.47 45.31
CA GLY A 844 -14.61 10.55 44.39
C GLY A 844 -13.16 10.69 43.94
N PHE A 845 -12.26 9.74 44.25
CA PHE A 845 -10.92 9.79 43.64
C PHE A 845 -11.05 9.54 42.13
N ALA A 846 -10.39 10.38 41.33
CA ALA A 846 -10.60 10.42 39.89
C ALA A 846 -9.42 9.83 39.14
N THR A 847 -9.69 9.18 38.02
CA THR A 847 -8.69 8.84 37.00
C THR A 847 -9.09 9.49 35.69
N THR A 848 -8.19 10.32 35.15
CA THR A 848 -8.30 10.84 33.79
C THR A 848 -7.46 10.00 32.84
N PHE A 849 -7.96 9.71 31.66
CA PHE A 849 -7.23 8.96 30.63
C PHE A 849 -7.83 9.22 29.25
N THR A 850 -7.09 8.89 28.19
CA THR A 850 -7.61 8.97 26.82
C THR A 850 -7.84 7.58 26.27
N LEU A 851 -9.03 7.36 25.71
CA LEU A 851 -9.34 6.20 24.88
C LEU A 851 -9.17 6.53 23.41
N THR A 852 -8.66 5.57 22.64
CA THR A 852 -8.54 5.67 21.18
C THR A 852 -9.09 4.41 20.54
N ALA A 853 -10.04 4.54 19.63
CA ALA A 853 -10.53 3.45 18.78
C ALA A 853 -9.55 3.23 17.62
N ARG A 854 -9.08 1.99 17.45
CA ARG A 854 -8.04 1.64 16.49
C ARG A 854 -8.49 0.55 15.53
N ASN A 855 -7.95 0.60 14.32
CA ASN A 855 -8.06 -0.47 13.34
C ASN A 855 -7.01 -1.56 13.58
N VAL A 856 -7.05 -2.62 12.77
CA VAL A 856 -6.10 -3.75 12.84
C VAL A 856 -4.64 -3.30 12.70
N GLY A 857 -4.39 -2.22 11.96
CA GLY A 857 -3.06 -1.62 11.77
C GLY A 857 -2.61 -0.68 12.89
N ASN A 858 -3.29 -0.64 14.04
CA ASN A 858 -3.03 0.26 15.18
C ASN A 858 -3.18 1.76 14.88
N THR A 859 -3.84 2.13 13.80
CA THR A 859 -4.12 3.54 13.48
C THR A 859 -5.52 3.93 13.95
N THR A 860 -5.70 5.20 14.30
CA THR A 860 -6.96 5.72 14.86
C THR A 860 -8.04 5.74 13.80
N THR A 861 -9.22 5.17 14.11
CA THR A 861 -10.40 5.23 13.25
C THR A 861 -11.17 6.53 13.50
N ARG A 862 -10.93 7.57 12.70
CA ARG A 862 -11.48 8.91 12.91
C ARG A 862 -12.99 8.96 12.81
N ASN A 863 -13.60 8.06 12.03
CA ASN A 863 -15.05 7.99 11.88
C ASN A 863 -15.78 7.34 13.07
N TYR A 864 -15.05 6.86 14.08
CA TYR A 864 -15.64 6.41 15.34
C TYR A 864 -16.07 7.60 16.20
N THR A 865 -17.23 8.17 15.86
CA THR A 865 -17.86 9.31 16.53
C THR A 865 -19.38 9.24 16.36
N GLY A 866 -20.13 10.11 17.04
CA GLY A 866 -21.60 10.17 16.95
C GLY A 866 -22.25 8.80 17.19
N SER A 867 -23.20 8.43 16.34
CA SER A 867 -23.92 7.15 16.44
C SER A 867 -23.07 5.91 16.08
N PHE A 868 -21.91 6.10 15.43
CA PHE A 868 -20.94 5.05 15.13
C PHE A 868 -20.04 4.73 16.33
N ALA A 869 -19.89 5.65 17.29
CA ALA A 869 -19.21 5.39 18.55
C ALA A 869 -20.12 4.60 19.51
N LYS A 870 -19.91 3.28 19.59
CA LYS A 870 -20.76 2.36 20.35
C LYS A 870 -20.41 2.26 21.84
N LEU A 871 -19.23 2.73 22.25
CA LEU A 871 -18.85 2.75 23.67
C LEU A 871 -19.45 3.98 24.35
N GLY A 872 -20.50 3.80 25.16
CA GLY A 872 -21.02 4.85 26.02
C GLY A 872 -20.03 5.22 27.14
N LEU A 873 -19.68 6.49 27.26
CA LEU A 873 -18.63 6.97 28.17
C LEU A 873 -19.15 7.46 29.54
N THR A 874 -20.46 7.43 29.76
CA THR A 874 -21.10 7.95 30.99
C THR A 874 -21.53 6.85 31.97
N THR A 875 -21.28 5.58 31.63
CA THR A 875 -21.64 4.43 32.48
C THR A 875 -20.38 3.72 32.95
N TRP A 876 -20.15 3.70 34.28
CA TRP A 876 -18.93 3.13 34.88
C TRP A 876 -18.71 1.65 34.50
N SER A 877 -19.76 0.84 34.44
CA SER A 877 -19.67 -0.58 34.09
C SER A 877 -19.21 -0.84 32.65
N ASN A 878 -19.34 0.12 31.74
CA ASN A 878 -18.88 -0.04 30.35
C ASN A 878 -17.36 -0.16 30.25
N PHE A 879 -16.63 0.37 31.23
CA PHE A 879 -15.16 0.34 31.28
C PHE A 879 -14.59 -0.89 31.98
N ARG A 880 -15.44 -1.64 32.69
CA ARG A 880 -15.06 -2.83 33.46
C ARG A 880 -13.81 -2.59 34.33
N PHE A 881 -13.82 -1.51 35.10
CA PHE A 881 -12.66 -1.13 35.90
C PHE A 881 -12.33 -2.20 36.93
N THR A 882 -11.03 -2.43 37.12
CA THR A 882 -10.50 -3.33 38.15
C THR A 882 -9.33 -2.67 38.87
N ALA A 883 -9.07 -3.10 40.10
CA ALA A 883 -7.90 -2.67 40.86
C ALA A 883 -7.21 -3.92 41.43
N PRO A 884 -6.14 -4.43 40.79
CA PRO A 884 -5.40 -5.56 41.32
C PRO A 884 -4.66 -5.17 42.61
N GLY A 885 -4.50 -6.13 43.53
CA GLY A 885 -3.72 -5.93 44.76
C GLY A 885 -4.44 -5.16 45.87
N LEU A 886 -5.76 -5.04 45.82
CA LEU A 886 -6.53 -4.46 46.93
C LEU A 886 -6.42 -5.30 48.22
N PRO A 887 -6.38 -4.67 49.41
CA PRO A 887 -6.38 -5.38 50.69
C PRO A 887 -7.64 -6.24 50.88
N SER A 888 -7.51 -7.32 51.65
CA SER A 888 -8.64 -8.24 51.93
C SER A 888 -9.89 -7.52 52.44
N GLY A 889 -11.03 -7.87 51.85
CA GLY A 889 -12.34 -7.26 52.13
C GLY A 889 -12.60 -5.92 51.43
N SER A 890 -11.62 -5.39 50.69
CA SER A 890 -11.78 -4.16 49.90
C SER A 890 -12.15 -4.49 48.45
N ALA A 891 -13.00 -3.66 47.85
CA ALA A 891 -13.38 -3.75 46.44
C ALA A 891 -13.42 -2.36 45.82
N LEU A 892 -13.04 -2.28 44.54
CA LEU A 892 -13.25 -1.09 43.72
C LEU A 892 -14.74 -1.00 43.36
N ALA A 893 -15.32 0.19 43.51
CA ALA A 893 -16.70 0.48 43.19
C ALA A 893 -16.82 1.80 42.41
N ALA A 894 -17.95 1.94 41.72
CA ALA A 894 -18.31 3.18 41.06
C ALA A 894 -18.52 4.31 42.08
N SER A 895 -18.09 5.51 41.73
CA SER A 895 -18.45 6.71 42.47
C SER A 895 -19.93 7.05 42.33
N ALA A 896 -20.47 7.85 43.25
CA ALA A 896 -21.79 8.47 43.06
C ALA A 896 -21.81 9.43 41.86
N THR A 897 -20.64 9.93 41.44
CA THR A 897 -20.50 10.72 40.22
C THR A 897 -20.16 9.81 39.04
N ALA A 898 -21.05 9.79 38.03
CA ALA A 898 -20.83 9.03 36.80
C ALA A 898 -19.59 9.52 36.02
N PRO A 899 -18.93 8.64 35.24
CA PRO A 899 -17.86 9.08 34.35
C PRO A 899 -18.35 10.09 33.30
N THR A 900 -17.42 10.87 32.75
CA THR A 900 -17.67 11.83 31.67
C THR A 900 -16.68 11.65 30.54
N GLY A 901 -17.13 11.85 29.30
CA GLY A 901 -16.28 11.87 28.11
C GLY A 901 -17.11 12.03 26.83
N THR A 902 -16.47 12.35 25.72
CA THR A 902 -17.12 12.43 24.40
C THR A 902 -16.16 11.97 23.32
N TRP A 903 -16.66 11.15 22.39
CA TRP A 903 -15.89 10.68 21.24
C TRP A 903 -15.81 11.76 20.17
N SER A 904 -14.58 12.13 19.81
CA SER A 904 -14.26 13.00 18.68
C SER A 904 -13.12 12.40 17.88
N ALA A 905 -13.31 12.26 16.57
CA ALA A 905 -12.30 11.71 15.67
C ALA A 905 -11.65 10.39 16.16
N GLY A 906 -12.43 9.46 16.71
CA GLY A 906 -11.93 8.18 17.23
C GLY A 906 -11.15 8.25 18.54
N SER A 907 -11.16 9.40 19.23
CA SER A 907 -10.51 9.60 20.53
C SER A 907 -11.50 10.19 21.55
N ALA A 908 -11.32 9.85 22.82
CA ALA A 908 -12.12 10.40 23.91
C ALA A 908 -11.30 10.58 25.18
N SER A 909 -11.31 11.79 25.75
CA SER A 909 -10.84 12.03 27.10
C SER A 909 -11.92 11.62 28.10
N VAL A 910 -11.58 10.72 29.01
CA VAL A 910 -12.48 10.17 30.02
C VAL A 910 -12.03 10.63 31.41
N ASN A 911 -12.97 11.11 32.20
CA ASN A 911 -12.82 11.30 33.64
C ASN A 911 -13.74 10.31 34.35
N ALA A 912 -13.17 9.35 35.06
CA ALA A 912 -13.93 8.40 35.86
C ALA A 912 -13.57 8.57 37.34
N ARG A 913 -14.59 8.57 38.20
CA ARG A 913 -14.41 8.59 39.65
C ARG A 913 -14.72 7.24 40.25
N HIS A 914 -14.04 6.95 41.34
CA HIS A 914 -14.03 5.65 41.98
C HIS A 914 -14.11 5.78 43.50
N GLN A 915 -14.47 4.67 44.13
CA GLN A 915 -14.39 4.46 45.57
C GLN A 915 -13.76 3.07 45.80
N VAL A 916 -12.96 2.93 46.85
CA VAL A 916 -12.52 1.60 47.32
C VAL A 916 -13.11 1.38 48.70
N SER A 917 -13.82 0.27 48.91
CA SER A 917 -14.40 -0.05 50.21
C SER A 917 -13.32 -0.28 51.29
N ARG A 918 -13.74 -0.26 52.56
CA ARG A 918 -12.81 -0.41 53.69
C ARG A 918 -12.30 -1.86 53.80
N PRO A 919 -10.99 -2.06 54.03
CA PRO A 919 -10.45 -3.36 54.39
C PRO A 919 -11.11 -3.93 55.64
N THR A 920 -11.36 -5.24 55.63
CA THR A 920 -11.87 -5.98 56.80
C THR A 920 -10.74 -6.45 57.73
N THR A 921 -9.52 -6.55 57.19
CA THR A 921 -8.32 -6.95 57.93
C THR A 921 -7.28 -5.84 57.86
N LEU A 922 -6.82 -5.36 59.03
CA LEU A 922 -5.85 -4.25 59.12
C LEU A 922 -4.41 -4.73 59.34
N THR A 923 -4.20 -6.00 59.71
CA THR A 923 -2.87 -6.57 59.91
C THR A 923 -2.07 -6.53 58.60
N GLY A 924 -0.87 -5.96 58.63
CA GLY A 924 0.00 -5.84 57.45
C GLY A 924 -0.42 -4.77 56.43
N LEU A 925 -1.44 -3.96 56.73
CA LEU A 925 -1.85 -2.86 55.85
C LEU A 925 -0.77 -1.76 55.81
N ALA A 926 -0.35 -1.37 54.60
CA ALA A 926 0.58 -0.26 54.41
C ALA A 926 -0.05 1.08 54.80
N THR A 927 0.79 2.06 55.18
CA THR A 927 0.37 3.44 55.46
C THR A 927 -0.39 4.06 54.29
N ASP A 928 0.26 4.07 53.12
CA ASP A 928 -0.32 4.47 51.86
C ASP A 928 -0.43 3.22 50.98
N THR A 929 -1.65 2.74 50.79
CA THR A 929 -1.92 1.64 49.87
C THR A 929 -2.02 2.21 48.46
N ALA A 930 -1.04 1.91 47.61
CA ALA A 930 -1.05 2.33 46.21
C ALA A 930 -2.13 1.56 45.43
N VAL A 931 -3.18 2.25 45.01
CA VAL A 931 -4.26 1.67 44.20
C VAL A 931 -4.04 2.01 42.74
N MET A 932 -3.89 0.97 41.91
CA MET A 932 -3.82 1.08 40.46
C MET A 932 -5.16 0.69 39.86
N VAL A 933 -5.71 1.54 39.00
CA VAL A 933 -6.95 1.24 38.28
C VAL A 933 -6.61 0.81 36.85
N LEU A 934 -7.20 -0.31 36.42
CA LEU A 934 -7.17 -0.81 35.05
C LEU A 934 -8.56 -0.66 34.42
N ALA A 935 -8.62 -0.40 33.13
CA ALA A 935 -9.85 -0.44 32.34
C ALA A 935 -9.77 -1.50 31.24
N ALA A 936 -10.91 -2.14 30.95
CA ALA A 936 -11.09 -3.09 29.88
C ALA A 936 -12.47 -2.89 29.21
N PRO A 937 -12.73 -1.70 28.61
CA PRO A 937 -14.01 -1.38 28.02
C PRO A 937 -14.41 -2.37 26.93
N VAL A 938 -15.72 -2.58 26.84
CA VAL A 938 -16.36 -3.35 25.78
C VAL A 938 -17.56 -2.55 25.29
N ASP A 939 -17.62 -2.30 23.98
CA ASP A 939 -18.77 -1.61 23.39
C ASP A 939 -19.89 -2.57 22.98
N SER A 940 -21.02 -2.03 22.51
CA SER A 940 -22.14 -2.86 22.05
C SER A 940 -21.81 -3.65 20.78
N ASP A 941 -20.70 -3.32 20.11
CA ASP A 941 -20.19 -4.06 18.98
C ASP A 941 -19.21 -5.19 19.37
N ASN A 942 -18.97 -5.40 20.67
CA ASN A 942 -17.94 -6.28 21.19
C ASN A 942 -16.51 -5.90 20.78
N VAL A 943 -16.27 -4.62 20.49
CA VAL A 943 -14.90 -4.08 20.43
C VAL A 943 -14.34 -4.11 21.84
N THR A 944 -13.16 -4.69 22.01
CA THR A 944 -12.55 -4.93 23.33
C THR A 944 -11.16 -4.31 23.42
N MET A 945 -10.58 -4.33 24.62
CA MET A 945 -9.14 -4.18 24.83
C MET A 945 -8.67 -5.10 25.95
N THR A 946 -7.37 -5.37 25.99
CA THR A 946 -6.73 -5.94 27.18
C THR A 946 -6.78 -4.94 28.32
N ALA A 947 -7.02 -5.43 29.55
CA ALA A 947 -7.03 -4.59 30.75
C ALA A 947 -5.75 -3.77 30.85
N SER A 948 -5.89 -2.45 30.82
CA SER A 948 -4.78 -1.51 30.74
C SER A 948 -4.87 -0.46 31.83
N GLN A 949 -3.72 -0.09 32.38
CA GLN A 949 -3.63 0.95 33.40
C GLN A 949 -4.12 2.28 32.83
N VAL A 950 -5.01 2.96 33.56
CA VAL A 950 -5.56 4.25 33.13
C VAL A 950 -4.80 5.46 33.68
N ALA A 951 -4.14 5.29 34.82
CA ALA A 951 -3.32 6.32 35.44
C ALA A 951 -2.31 5.68 36.42
N ALA A 952 -1.29 6.44 36.81
CA ALA A 952 -0.42 6.08 37.93
C ALA A 952 -1.22 5.76 39.19
N SER A 953 -0.65 4.95 40.09
CA SER A 953 -1.35 4.56 41.32
C SER A 953 -1.59 5.76 42.23
N THR A 954 -2.70 5.72 42.98
CA THR A 954 -3.08 6.76 43.94
C THR A 954 -3.05 6.21 45.38
N PRO A 955 -2.57 6.97 46.38
CA PRO A 955 -2.44 6.47 47.74
C PRO A 955 -3.77 6.51 48.49
N LEU A 956 -4.15 5.37 49.08
CA LEU A 956 -5.29 5.24 49.97
C LEU A 956 -4.87 4.98 51.43
N ARG A 957 -5.54 5.65 52.36
CA ARG A 957 -5.30 5.58 53.82
C ARG A 957 -6.48 4.96 54.56
N TYR A 958 -6.20 4.14 55.57
CA TYR A 958 -7.23 3.71 56.51
C TYR A 958 -7.39 4.76 57.61
N GLY A 959 -8.43 5.58 57.50
CA GLY A 959 -8.67 6.72 58.38
C GLY A 959 -9.63 6.45 59.53
N ARG A 960 -9.50 7.26 60.59
CA ARG A 960 -10.50 7.47 61.64
C ARG A 960 -10.49 8.93 62.11
N LEU A 961 -11.58 9.42 62.68
CA LEU A 961 -11.60 10.69 63.40
C LEU A 961 -11.54 10.42 64.89
N ARG A 962 -10.48 10.86 65.57
CA ARG A 962 -10.32 10.71 67.01
C ARG A 962 -10.79 11.96 67.73
N LEU A 963 -11.55 11.75 68.81
CA LEU A 963 -11.98 12.78 69.74
C LEU A 963 -11.50 12.39 71.14
N GLN A 964 -10.97 13.34 71.91
CA GLN A 964 -10.49 13.11 73.28
C GLN A 964 -11.31 13.92 74.30
N ASN A 965 -11.39 13.41 75.52
CA ASN A 965 -11.97 14.13 76.64
C ASN A 965 -11.20 15.41 76.90
N ALA A 966 -11.90 16.42 77.42
CA ALA A 966 -11.31 17.71 77.77
C ALA A 966 -11.86 18.19 79.12
N TYR A 967 -11.11 19.03 79.83
CA TYR A 967 -11.58 19.67 81.04
C TYR A 967 -10.94 21.05 81.21
N GLY A 968 -11.64 21.95 81.87
CA GLY A 968 -11.13 23.27 82.18
C GLY A 968 -12.07 24.10 83.06
N SER A 969 -11.72 25.37 83.24
CA SER A 969 -12.60 26.33 83.91
C SER A 969 -13.75 26.73 83.00
N GLU A 970 -14.92 26.88 83.60
CA GLU A 970 -16.14 27.50 83.06
C GLU A 970 -15.94 28.95 82.58
N LEU A 971 -14.84 29.61 82.95
CA LEU A 971 -14.51 30.98 82.57
C LEU A 971 -13.70 31.10 81.27
N LEU A 972 -13.22 29.97 80.72
CA LEU A 972 -12.37 29.91 79.53
C LEU A 972 -13.00 29.06 78.44
N ALA A 973 -12.75 29.42 77.18
CA ALA A 973 -13.08 28.54 76.07
C ALA A 973 -12.25 27.26 76.21
N LEU A 974 -12.86 26.11 75.92
CA LEU A 974 -12.25 24.80 76.11
C LEU A 974 -11.93 24.17 74.75
N PRO A 975 -10.64 24.13 74.36
CA PRO A 975 -10.19 23.34 73.23
C PRO A 975 -10.38 21.84 73.51
N VAL A 976 -10.97 21.14 72.55
CA VAL A 976 -11.17 19.69 72.56
C VAL A 976 -10.36 19.11 71.41
N VAL A 977 -9.52 18.10 71.69
CA VAL A 977 -8.70 17.48 70.65
C VAL A 977 -9.59 16.64 69.74
N ALA A 978 -9.79 17.14 68.51
CA ALA A 978 -10.51 16.48 67.44
C ALA A 978 -9.60 16.38 66.21
N THR A 979 -9.04 15.21 65.94
CA THR A 979 -8.03 15.01 64.88
C THR A 979 -8.38 13.86 63.97
N THR A 980 -8.18 14.02 62.66
CA THR A 980 -8.17 12.87 61.76
C THR A 980 -6.84 12.14 61.88
N GLU A 981 -6.90 10.82 61.98
CA GLU A 981 -5.75 9.93 62.09
C GLU A 981 -5.80 8.89 60.97
N TYR A 982 -4.65 8.39 60.55
CA TYR A 982 -4.54 7.21 59.68
C TYR A 982 -3.66 6.14 60.33
N ARG A 983 -3.84 4.89 59.91
CA ARG A 983 -3.03 3.77 60.41
C ARG A 983 -1.68 3.71 59.70
N ASP A 984 -0.58 3.76 60.45
CA ASP A 984 0.77 3.64 59.93
C ASP A 984 1.21 2.17 59.71
N THR A 985 2.43 1.96 59.19
CA THR A 985 3.01 0.63 58.94
C THR A 985 3.30 -0.16 60.21
N SER A 986 3.53 0.52 61.34
CA SER A 986 3.69 -0.09 62.66
C SER A 986 2.35 -0.48 63.30
N GLY A 987 1.23 -0.08 62.68
CA GLY A 987 -0.12 -0.39 63.08
C GLY A 987 -0.73 0.58 64.07
N TYR A 988 -0.05 1.68 64.36
CA TYR A 988 -0.55 2.76 65.20
C TYR A 988 -1.36 3.76 64.39
N PHE A 989 -2.25 4.49 65.06
CA PHE A 989 -2.95 5.61 64.45
C PHE A 989 -2.21 6.89 64.75
N VAL A 990 -1.81 7.59 63.70
CA VAL A 990 -1.06 8.85 63.75
C VAL A 990 -1.86 9.97 63.07
N LYS A 991 -1.65 11.21 63.50
CA LYS A 991 -2.36 12.37 62.96
C LYS A 991 -2.15 12.51 61.45
N ASN A 992 -3.23 12.71 60.70
CA ASN A 992 -3.18 12.91 59.26
C ASN A 992 -2.95 14.38 58.90
N THR A 993 -1.70 14.83 58.93
CA THR A 993 -1.35 16.23 58.61
C THR A 993 -1.63 16.63 57.15
N GLY A 994 -1.86 15.67 56.25
CA GLY A 994 -2.27 15.94 54.87
C GLY A 994 -3.76 16.20 54.69
N ASP A 995 -4.58 15.95 55.72
CA ASP A 995 -6.03 16.11 55.62
C ASP A 995 -6.43 17.59 55.75
N SER A 996 -6.92 18.16 54.65
CA SER A 996 -7.53 19.49 54.63
C SER A 996 -8.86 19.50 53.86
N CYS A 997 -9.47 18.32 53.71
CA CYS A 997 -10.69 18.12 52.94
C CYS A 997 -11.84 17.61 53.81
N THR A 998 -11.55 17.02 54.97
CA THR A 998 -12.57 16.46 55.86
C THR A 998 -13.47 17.58 56.38
N THR A 999 -14.77 17.43 56.17
CA THR A 999 -15.80 18.31 56.70
C THR A 999 -16.76 17.51 57.59
N VAL A 1000 -17.13 18.09 58.73
CA VAL A 1000 -18.02 17.48 59.72
C VAL A 1000 -19.00 18.54 60.22
N PRO A 1001 -20.30 18.21 60.39
CA PRO A 1001 -21.24 19.12 61.02
C PRO A 1001 -20.77 19.56 62.41
N VAL A 1002 -20.82 20.87 62.67
CA VAL A 1002 -20.53 21.42 64.00
C VAL A 1002 -21.58 20.90 64.99
N PRO A 1003 -21.19 20.26 66.11
CA PRO A 1003 -22.15 19.69 67.06
C PRO A 1003 -22.91 20.81 67.81
N THR A 1004 -24.19 20.57 68.07
CA THR A 1004 -25.11 21.50 68.75
C THR A 1004 -25.90 20.78 69.83
N ALA A 1005 -26.60 21.52 70.69
CA ALA A 1005 -27.48 20.93 71.70
C ALA A 1005 -28.61 20.06 71.11
N ALA A 1006 -29.04 20.34 69.86
CA ALA A 1006 -30.03 19.54 69.16
C ALA A 1006 -29.43 18.28 68.53
N SER A 1007 -28.12 18.24 68.30
CA SER A 1007 -27.43 17.14 67.64
C SER A 1007 -25.94 17.16 67.94
N GLY A 1008 -25.46 16.18 68.71
CA GLY A 1008 -24.04 15.98 68.98
C GLY A 1008 -23.51 16.58 70.28
N LEU A 1009 -24.25 17.43 70.98
CA LEU A 1009 -23.94 17.84 72.37
C LEU A 1009 -25.04 17.35 73.32
N THR A 1010 -24.69 16.49 74.26
CA THR A 1010 -25.59 15.95 75.29
C THR A 1010 -25.14 16.43 76.65
N PHE A 1011 -25.97 17.25 77.31
CA PHE A 1011 -25.63 17.87 78.59
C PHE A 1011 -25.91 16.90 79.75
N GLY A 1012 -24.90 16.75 80.62
CA GLY A 1012 -24.93 15.84 81.77
C GLY A 1012 -25.55 16.45 83.02
N THR A 1013 -25.40 15.77 84.15
CA THR A 1013 -25.81 16.29 85.47
C THR A 1013 -24.80 17.33 85.99
N GLY A 1014 -25.29 18.48 86.44
CA GLY A 1014 -24.49 19.64 86.88
C GLY A 1014 -25.26 20.96 86.69
N ASN A 1015 -24.58 22.10 86.81
CA ASN A 1015 -25.10 23.44 86.52
C ASN A 1015 -24.90 23.87 85.06
N LEU A 1016 -24.46 22.97 84.17
CA LEU A 1016 -24.24 23.26 82.74
C LEU A 1016 -25.46 22.85 81.91
N SER A 1017 -26.10 23.82 81.27
CA SER A 1017 -27.33 23.66 80.48
C SER A 1017 -27.11 23.91 78.97
N ALA A 1018 -28.06 23.43 78.16
CA ALA A 1018 -28.06 23.66 76.72
C ALA A 1018 -28.06 25.16 76.37
N GLY A 1019 -27.16 25.57 75.48
CA GLY A 1019 -27.02 26.97 75.04
C GLY A 1019 -26.00 27.79 75.84
N GLU A 1020 -25.55 27.31 77.00
CA GLU A 1020 -24.50 27.99 77.78
C GLU A 1020 -23.11 27.79 77.17
N THR A 1021 -22.87 26.66 76.51
CA THR A 1021 -21.71 26.44 75.66
C THR A 1021 -22.12 26.02 74.24
N VAL A 1022 -21.41 26.53 73.25
CA VAL A 1022 -21.56 26.20 71.83
C VAL A 1022 -20.23 25.72 71.28
N ALA A 1023 -20.27 24.76 70.36
CA ALA A 1023 -19.08 24.28 69.68
C ALA A 1023 -18.74 25.17 68.48
N SER A 1024 -17.45 25.25 68.17
CA SER A 1024 -16.95 25.72 66.88
C SER A 1024 -15.82 24.82 66.40
N ILE A 1025 -15.70 24.62 65.09
CA ILE A 1025 -14.64 23.84 64.45
C ILE A 1025 -13.86 24.81 63.57
N ASN A 1026 -12.59 25.07 63.91
CA ASN A 1026 -11.72 26.04 63.24
C ASN A 1026 -12.43 27.39 62.98
N GLY A 1027 -13.16 27.90 63.98
CA GLY A 1027 -13.88 29.17 63.91
C GLY A 1027 -15.27 29.11 63.26
N THR A 1028 -15.68 27.96 62.70
CA THR A 1028 -17.03 27.75 62.16
C THR A 1028 -17.98 27.32 63.27
N SER A 1029 -19.02 28.10 63.56
CA SER A 1029 -19.97 27.88 64.67
C SER A 1029 -21.30 27.23 64.26
N SER A 1030 -21.56 27.09 62.96
CA SER A 1030 -22.73 26.38 62.43
C SER A 1030 -22.44 25.84 61.03
N GLY A 1031 -23.16 24.79 60.61
CA GLY A 1031 -22.92 24.12 59.32
C GLY A 1031 -21.75 23.13 59.38
N LEU A 1032 -20.95 23.06 58.32
CA LEU A 1032 -19.82 22.14 58.20
C LEU A 1032 -18.51 22.81 58.59
N GLY A 1033 -17.84 22.29 59.61
CA GLY A 1033 -16.48 22.68 59.94
C GLY A 1033 -15.45 21.85 59.18
N THR A 1034 -14.37 22.48 58.74
CA THR A 1034 -13.31 21.85 57.91
C THR A 1034 -12.06 21.60 58.73
N TRP A 1035 -11.47 20.41 58.59
CA TRP A 1035 -10.18 20.07 59.20
C TRP A 1035 -9.06 20.76 58.42
N VAL A 1036 -8.05 21.25 59.12
CA VAL A 1036 -6.84 21.82 58.52
C VAL A 1036 -5.65 21.07 59.08
N SER A 1037 -4.84 20.49 58.20
CA SER A 1037 -3.74 19.59 58.55
C SER A 1037 -4.12 18.55 59.60
N GLY A 1038 -5.30 17.93 59.42
CA GLY A 1038 -5.85 16.90 60.30
C GLY A 1038 -6.31 17.38 61.67
N ASN A 1039 -6.44 18.69 61.90
CA ASN A 1039 -6.98 19.25 63.14
C ASN A 1039 -8.31 19.98 62.89
N GLY A 1040 -9.34 19.61 63.64
CA GLY A 1040 -10.64 20.28 63.60
C GLY A 1040 -10.69 21.57 64.41
N GLY A 1041 -9.70 21.83 65.28
CA GLY A 1041 -9.68 23.01 66.14
C GLY A 1041 -11.00 23.16 66.90
N LEU A 1042 -11.55 22.04 67.39
CA LEU A 1042 -12.83 22.02 68.08
C LEU A 1042 -12.70 22.79 69.39
N VAL A 1043 -13.54 23.81 69.58
CA VAL A 1043 -13.56 24.64 70.79
C VAL A 1043 -14.99 24.76 71.27
N LEU A 1044 -15.21 24.50 72.56
CA LEU A 1044 -16.43 24.85 73.25
C LEU A 1044 -16.31 26.26 73.85
N SER A 1045 -17.29 27.12 73.61
CA SER A 1045 -17.31 28.46 74.21
C SER A 1045 -17.38 28.37 75.74
N ARG A 1046 -16.83 29.36 76.44
CA ARG A 1046 -16.94 29.43 77.90
C ARG A 1046 -18.41 29.48 78.35
N PRO A 1047 -18.85 28.62 79.28
CA PRO A 1047 -20.19 28.66 79.86
C PRO A 1047 -20.50 29.91 80.69
N GLY A 1048 -19.50 30.50 81.34
CA GLY A 1048 -19.68 31.58 82.32
C GLY A 1048 -19.65 31.08 83.77
N SER A 1049 -19.52 32.03 84.71
CA SER A 1049 -19.39 31.71 86.14
C SER A 1049 -20.65 31.00 86.68
N GLY A 1050 -20.45 29.95 87.47
CA GLY A 1050 -21.54 29.15 88.06
C GLY A 1050 -22.01 27.97 87.21
N ASN A 1051 -21.64 27.93 85.92
CA ASN A 1051 -22.08 26.92 84.96
C ASN A 1051 -21.06 25.77 84.86
N SER A 1052 -20.91 25.02 85.94
CA SER A 1052 -20.03 23.84 86.03
C SER A 1052 -20.79 22.54 85.74
N GLY A 1053 -20.12 21.55 85.13
CA GLY A 1053 -20.76 20.30 84.72
C GLY A 1053 -20.02 19.65 83.55
N PHE A 1054 -20.70 18.76 82.83
CA PHE A 1054 -20.13 18.15 81.64
C PHE A 1054 -21.10 18.11 80.46
N VAL A 1055 -20.52 18.07 79.27
CA VAL A 1055 -21.22 17.82 78.01
C VAL A 1055 -20.52 16.68 77.28
N ASP A 1056 -21.29 15.68 76.87
CA ASP A 1056 -20.83 14.62 75.98
C ASP A 1056 -20.96 15.10 74.53
N ILE A 1057 -19.85 15.02 73.81
CA ILE A 1057 -19.71 15.43 72.41
C ILE A 1057 -19.72 14.18 71.55
N THR A 1058 -20.57 14.15 70.53
CA THR A 1058 -20.57 13.16 69.46
C THR A 1058 -20.42 13.89 68.13
N LEU A 1059 -19.34 13.62 67.40
CA LEU A 1059 -19.17 14.18 66.05
C LEU A 1059 -19.79 13.24 65.01
N SER A 1060 -20.72 13.75 64.20
CA SER A 1060 -21.31 12.98 63.10
C SER A 1060 -20.37 12.95 61.90
N VAL A 1061 -19.50 11.95 61.84
CA VAL A 1061 -18.44 11.87 60.82
C VAL A 1061 -18.86 11.01 59.62
N PRO A 1062 -18.23 11.21 58.45
CA PRO A 1062 -18.39 10.29 57.32
C PRO A 1062 -18.05 8.85 57.69
N ASP A 1063 -18.70 7.87 57.07
CA ASP A 1063 -18.52 6.44 57.39
C ASP A 1063 -17.07 5.97 57.27
N TRP A 1064 -16.29 6.58 56.37
CA TRP A 1064 -14.87 6.31 56.19
C TRP A 1064 -13.95 6.88 57.29
N LEU A 1065 -14.51 7.59 58.29
CA LEU A 1065 -13.81 7.99 59.52
C LEU A 1065 -14.38 7.37 60.80
N LYS A 1066 -15.45 6.57 60.71
CA LYS A 1066 -15.96 5.81 61.86
C LYS A 1066 -14.98 4.71 62.26
N PHE A 1067 -14.97 4.40 63.55
CA PHE A 1067 -14.05 3.39 64.11
C PHE A 1067 -14.74 2.58 65.21
N PRO A 1068 -14.40 1.29 65.39
CA PRO A 1068 -14.97 0.45 66.44
C PRO A 1068 -14.34 0.74 67.81
N TRP A 1069 -14.65 1.90 68.39
CA TRP A 1069 -14.06 2.38 69.66
C TRP A 1069 -14.22 1.41 70.83
N LEU A 1070 -15.30 0.63 70.85
CA LEU A 1070 -15.64 -0.33 71.91
C LEU A 1070 -15.55 -1.80 71.43
N GLY A 1071 -14.87 -2.07 70.33
CA GLY A 1071 -14.74 -3.42 69.76
C GLY A 1071 -15.98 -3.95 69.02
N GLY A 1072 -17.00 -3.11 68.82
CA GLY A 1072 -18.23 -3.41 68.06
C GLY A 1072 -18.23 -2.87 66.63
N SER A 1073 -19.39 -2.50 66.09
CA SER A 1073 -19.50 -1.87 64.76
C SER A 1073 -18.84 -0.47 64.73
N PRO A 1074 -18.34 -0.01 63.56
CA PRO A 1074 -17.80 1.34 63.43
C PRO A 1074 -18.82 2.41 63.84
N ALA A 1075 -18.44 3.30 64.76
CA ALA A 1075 -19.30 4.34 65.30
C ALA A 1075 -18.68 5.73 65.18
N ASN A 1076 -19.52 6.75 65.34
CA ASN A 1076 -19.10 8.14 65.51
C ASN A 1076 -18.20 8.28 66.76
N PRO A 1077 -17.16 9.12 66.73
CA PRO A 1077 -16.33 9.35 67.90
C PRO A 1077 -17.05 10.20 68.95
N THR A 1078 -16.85 9.83 70.21
CA THR A 1078 -17.47 10.48 71.37
C THR A 1078 -16.42 10.89 72.39
N ALA A 1079 -16.62 12.01 73.07
CA ALA A 1079 -15.78 12.44 74.18
C ALA A 1079 -16.58 13.28 75.18
N ARG A 1080 -16.08 13.40 76.41
CA ARG A 1080 -16.67 14.21 77.46
C ARG A 1080 -15.83 15.46 77.71
N ALA A 1081 -16.49 16.62 77.73
CA ALA A 1081 -15.91 17.89 78.12
C ALA A 1081 -16.45 18.35 79.47
N PHE A 1082 -15.57 18.59 80.45
CA PHE A 1082 -15.92 19.07 81.79
C PHE A 1082 -15.57 20.55 81.99
N PHE A 1083 -16.49 21.31 82.60
CA PHE A 1083 -16.28 22.69 83.04
C PHE A 1083 -16.37 22.79 84.57
N GLY A 1084 -15.48 23.58 85.17
CA GLY A 1084 -15.39 23.78 86.63
C GLY A 1084 -14.32 22.93 87.33
N ILE A 1085 -13.37 22.35 86.59
CA ILE A 1085 -12.20 21.64 87.14
C ILE A 1085 -10.95 22.50 86.90
N TYR A 1086 -10.26 22.91 87.97
CA TYR A 1086 -9.00 23.65 87.90
C TYR A 1086 -7.83 22.74 87.53
N LYS A 1087 -6.90 23.22 86.69
CA LYS A 1087 -5.62 22.54 86.41
C LYS A 1087 -4.73 22.56 87.67
N SER A 1088 -4.82 21.52 88.50
CA SER A 1088 -3.87 21.25 89.58
C SER A 1088 -2.64 20.51 89.02
N PRO A 1089 -1.41 20.80 89.48
CA PRO A 1089 -0.19 20.09 89.06
C PRO A 1089 -0.24 18.57 89.26
N LEU A 1090 -1.08 18.07 90.18
CA LEU A 1090 -1.21 16.63 90.48
C LEU A 1090 -2.03 15.84 89.46
N ILE A 1091 -2.89 16.48 88.67
CA ILE A 1091 -3.73 15.80 87.66
C ILE A 1091 -2.97 15.62 86.34
N TYR A 1092 -2.02 16.51 86.02
CA TYR A 1092 -1.18 16.46 84.82
C TYR A 1092 -0.31 15.18 84.74
N SER A 1093 0.07 14.62 85.88
CA SER A 1093 0.88 13.40 85.96
C SER A 1093 0.09 12.11 85.70
N ARG A 1094 -1.25 12.14 85.71
CA ARG A 1094 -2.08 10.93 85.46
C ARG A 1094 -2.59 10.80 84.03
N GLU A 1095 -2.46 11.85 83.22
CA GLU A 1095 -2.96 11.90 81.83
C GLU A 1095 -1.85 11.82 80.77
N ASN A 1096 -0.59 11.90 81.19
CA ASN A 1096 0.59 11.72 80.33
C ASN A 1096 1.23 10.32 80.40
N TYR A 1097 0.64 9.39 81.16
CA TYR A 1097 1.08 7.98 81.26
C TYR A 1097 0.05 7.01 80.68
#